data_AF-A0A4P6JRP2-F1
#
_entry.id   AF-A0A4P6JRP2-F1
#
_cell.length_a   1.000
_cell.length_b   1.000
_cell.length_c   1.000
_cell.angle_alpha   90.00
_cell.angle_beta   90.00
_cell.angle_gamma   90.00
#
_symmetry.space_group_name_H-M   'P 1'
#
loop_
_entity.id
_entity.type
_entity.pdbx_description
1 polymer ?
#
loop_
_entity_poly.entity_id
_entity_poly.type
_entity_poly.pdbx_seq_one_letter_code
_entity_poly.pdbx_strand_id
1 'polypeptide(L)'
;MLLLFHVSTFTKTLLTILIAGLTLLGIMTRPFKWNEAFIALTGAALLLLLGLIAPGTAAITLLHEWNTFFFFLGMMSLSALAESAGIFDWLATQAAYMAKQSSARLFLNIFLLGCLISMILSNDATALILTPIVYTLVTRLRLSVLPFLFACTFIADTASFLLPVSNPINIIITSKFPLPFFTFLRLLFLPGLLVIGMNIAVFFLLYRRHLRGQFDIKRLPPLQEAIKHRSFFRYTCAILLIVAIAYIVASATQFPLSLIALGGTLLLFPGALFWKQSSIQEVRKQVSWSIFGFIAGMFIIVKAVEQTGLTANFGQLLVHLSGGSSFGAVMIGTLGAAIGTNLINNVPMAVVLTAALGGVHSISPSAQLGFVAASIFGCDLGPNLTTVGSLATVLWLLILRRRNLDISGLDYFKVGILVTPLMLAGELSPSGYCFPSCSCTLLAGCYNSIKTGWHHRVASGDLASLKVSWMNQGRTTIFLRRIYMRVLCCLDGTNAEQISNAISSFVSSTSLTLGLIYTIDTSPHGEIERQRERFLRPHELSRSRREQIQRAEQDTAKDILEEGLRYLPGAEQLQRQGRAEREIVNCAAEWQADLIVIGSRSPSYGVAIGPRSVGHIARFVLDHAPCPVLLLRPLAYENFPIPR
;
A
#
# COMPACT_ATOMS: atom_id res chain seq x y z
N MET A 1 -21.98 -26.33 31.99
CA MET A 1 -22.82 -26.27 30.77
C MET A 1 -24.17 -25.67 31.15
N LEU A 2 -24.26 -24.37 31.43
CA LEU A 2 -25.50 -23.71 31.87
C LEU A 2 -25.22 -22.23 32.10
N LEU A 3 -25.90 -21.32 31.37
CA LEU A 3 -26.49 -20.09 31.97
C LEU A 3 -27.34 -19.25 31.01
N LEU A 4 -27.22 -19.34 29.67
CA LEU A 4 -27.99 -18.44 28.78
C LEU A 4 -28.69 -19.12 27.57
N PHE A 5 -29.32 -20.29 27.77
CA PHE A 5 -30.14 -20.93 26.72
C PHE A 5 -31.51 -20.24 26.48
N HIS A 6 -31.95 -19.33 27.36
CA HIS A 6 -33.22 -18.59 27.21
C HIS A 6 -33.04 -17.08 27.05
N VAL A 7 -31.80 -16.64 26.80
CA VAL A 7 -31.51 -15.23 26.68
C VAL A 7 -31.65 -14.79 25.23
N SER A 8 -32.44 -13.72 25.04
CA SER A 8 -32.69 -13.13 23.72
C SER A 8 -31.38 -12.82 23.00
N THR A 9 -31.38 -12.93 21.67
CA THR A 9 -30.23 -12.57 20.84
C THR A 9 -29.74 -11.15 21.13
N PHE A 10 -30.66 -10.23 21.41
CA PHE A 10 -30.35 -8.85 21.79
C PHE A 10 -29.51 -8.78 23.08
N THR A 11 -29.92 -9.49 24.13
CA THR A 11 -29.19 -9.51 25.40
C THR A 11 -27.82 -10.17 25.25
N LYS A 12 -27.70 -11.23 24.43
CA LYS A 12 -26.38 -11.83 24.12
C LYS A 12 -25.47 -10.83 23.43
N THR A 13 -25.96 -10.12 22.42
CA THR A 13 -25.22 -9.05 21.73
C THR A 13 -24.78 -7.96 22.71
N LEU A 14 -25.69 -7.47 23.56
CA LEU A 14 -25.39 -6.43 24.54
C LEU A 14 -24.30 -6.87 25.53
N LEU A 15 -24.39 -8.10 26.05
CA LEU A 15 -23.38 -8.65 26.96
C LEU A 15 -22.02 -8.82 26.26
N THR A 16 -22.00 -9.31 25.02
CA THR A 16 -20.76 -9.43 24.24
C THR A 16 -20.10 -8.07 24.02
N ILE A 17 -20.88 -7.04 23.63
CA ILE A 17 -20.36 -5.66 23.47
C ILE A 17 -19.82 -5.14 24.80
N LEU A 18 -20.58 -5.33 25.89
CA LEU A 18 -20.19 -4.84 27.21
C LEU A 18 -18.88 -5.47 27.66
N ILE A 19 -18.75 -6.79 27.53
CA ILE A 19 -17.52 -7.51 27.91
C ILE A 19 -16.36 -7.10 27.01
N ALA A 20 -16.57 -7.00 25.70
CA ALA A 20 -15.54 -6.54 24.77
C ALA A 20 -15.09 -5.11 25.10
N GLY A 21 -16.03 -4.18 25.30
CA GLY A 21 -15.77 -2.79 25.66
C GLY A 21 -15.05 -2.63 27.00
N LEU A 22 -15.47 -3.35 28.04
CA LEU A 22 -14.78 -3.37 29.34
C LEU A 22 -13.38 -3.98 29.24
N THR A 23 -13.21 -5.02 28.43
CA THR A 23 -11.90 -5.64 28.20
C THR A 23 -10.94 -4.67 27.51
N LEU A 24 -11.41 -3.99 26.45
CA LEU A 24 -10.66 -2.96 25.74
C LEU A 24 -10.29 -1.79 26.66
N LEU A 25 -11.26 -1.28 27.44
CA LEU A 25 -11.01 -0.23 28.42
C LEU A 25 -9.99 -0.66 29.47
N GLY A 26 -10.07 -1.91 29.95
CA GLY A 26 -9.10 -2.50 30.85
C GLY A 26 -7.69 -2.57 30.25
N ILE A 27 -7.56 -3.00 29.00
CA ILE A 27 -6.28 -3.05 28.28
C ILE A 27 -5.65 -1.66 28.17
N MET A 28 -6.45 -0.63 27.84
CA MET A 28 -5.95 0.75 27.73
C MET A 28 -5.55 1.35 29.08
N THR A 29 -6.41 1.21 30.09
CA THR A 29 -6.22 1.86 31.40
C THR A 29 -5.24 1.10 32.29
N ARG A 30 -5.00 -0.18 32.00
CA ARG A 30 -4.18 -1.12 32.79
C ARG A 30 -4.45 -0.97 34.28
N PRO A 31 -5.70 -1.21 34.73
CA PRO A 31 -6.04 -1.08 36.14
C PRO A 31 -5.07 -1.94 36.95
N PHE A 32 -4.51 -1.36 38.01
CA PHE A 32 -3.56 -2.04 38.90
C PHE A 32 -2.28 -2.56 38.23
N LYS A 33 -1.89 -2.02 37.06
CA LYS A 33 -0.73 -2.46 36.26
C LYS A 33 -0.80 -3.93 35.83
N TRP A 34 -2.01 -4.47 35.68
CA TRP A 34 -2.19 -5.81 35.13
C TRP A 34 -1.66 -5.91 33.70
N ASN A 35 -1.18 -7.11 33.36
CA ASN A 35 -0.72 -7.42 32.01
C ASN A 35 -1.91 -7.45 31.05
N GLU A 36 -1.75 -6.94 29.83
CA GLU A 36 -2.81 -6.89 28.81
C GLU A 36 -3.35 -8.29 28.51
N ALA A 37 -2.45 -9.29 28.55
CA ALA A 37 -2.80 -10.69 28.37
C ALA A 37 -3.79 -11.19 29.41
N PHE A 38 -3.60 -10.81 30.67
CA PHE A 38 -4.49 -11.23 31.75
C PHE A 38 -5.89 -10.67 31.51
N ILE A 39 -5.99 -9.38 31.18
CA ILE A 39 -7.27 -8.69 30.92
C ILE A 39 -7.99 -9.30 29.71
N ALA A 40 -7.26 -9.51 28.60
CA ALA A 40 -7.81 -10.13 27.39
C ALA A 40 -8.29 -11.56 27.64
N LEU A 41 -7.52 -12.36 28.38
CA LEU A 41 -7.89 -13.73 28.73
C LEU A 41 -9.09 -13.77 29.69
N THR A 42 -9.19 -12.85 30.65
CA THR A 42 -10.38 -12.75 31.51
C THR A 42 -11.62 -12.39 30.71
N GLY A 43 -11.53 -11.45 29.76
CA GLY A 43 -12.64 -11.13 28.85
C GLY A 43 -13.08 -12.33 28.02
N ALA A 44 -12.13 -13.04 27.40
CA ALA A 44 -12.39 -14.27 26.65
C ALA A 44 -12.98 -15.39 27.53
N ALA A 45 -12.48 -15.56 28.75
CA ALA A 45 -13.00 -16.54 29.70
C ALA A 45 -14.45 -16.21 30.11
N LEU A 46 -14.77 -14.94 30.35
CA LEU A 46 -16.15 -14.52 30.63
C LEU A 46 -17.09 -14.83 29.47
N LEU A 47 -16.68 -14.56 28.22
CA LEU A 47 -17.47 -14.90 27.03
C LEU A 47 -17.73 -16.42 26.93
N LEU A 48 -16.73 -17.24 27.24
CA LEU A 48 -16.86 -18.71 27.25
C LEU A 48 -17.76 -19.21 28.39
N LEU A 49 -17.57 -18.70 29.61
CA LEU A 49 -18.32 -19.09 30.79
C LEU A 49 -19.81 -18.74 30.66
N LEU A 50 -20.11 -17.58 30.08
CA LEU A 50 -21.49 -17.14 29.81
C LEU A 50 -22.10 -17.83 28.58
N GLY A 51 -21.34 -18.62 27.83
CA GLY A 51 -21.82 -19.29 26.61
C GLY A 51 -22.14 -18.32 25.47
N LEU A 52 -21.50 -17.15 25.45
CA LEU A 52 -21.60 -16.16 24.37
C LEU A 52 -20.77 -16.57 23.14
N ILE A 53 -19.72 -17.37 23.35
CA ILE A 53 -18.99 -18.06 22.28
C ILE A 53 -18.84 -19.54 22.65
N ALA A 54 -19.05 -20.42 21.68
CA ALA A 54 -18.87 -21.86 21.89
C ALA A 54 -17.37 -22.21 22.03
N PRO A 55 -16.98 -23.08 22.98
CA PRO A 55 -15.59 -23.51 23.14
C PRO A 55 -14.98 -24.09 21.86
N GLY A 56 -15.78 -24.84 21.08
CA GLY A 56 -15.36 -25.36 19.77
C GLY A 56 -15.01 -24.25 18.78
N THR A 57 -15.85 -23.21 18.68
CA THR A 57 -15.57 -22.05 17.83
C THR A 57 -14.33 -21.30 18.27
N ALA A 58 -14.15 -21.10 19.59
CA ALA A 58 -12.95 -20.46 20.13
C ALA A 58 -11.68 -21.26 19.79
N ALA A 59 -11.68 -22.58 20.01
CA ALA A 59 -10.55 -23.45 19.68
C ALA A 59 -10.22 -23.42 18.18
N ILE A 60 -11.24 -23.55 17.32
CA ILE A 60 -11.07 -23.47 15.87
C ILE A 60 -10.48 -22.11 15.47
N THR A 61 -10.94 -21.02 16.07
CA THR A 61 -10.44 -19.67 15.77
C THR A 61 -8.95 -19.55 16.09
N LEU A 62 -8.51 -20.04 17.26
CA LEU A 62 -7.10 -20.03 17.63
C LEU A 62 -6.23 -20.93 16.73
N LEU A 63 -6.75 -22.09 16.34
CA LEU A 63 -6.05 -23.01 15.43
C LEU A 63 -5.89 -22.43 14.02
N HIS A 64 -6.86 -21.64 13.53
CA HIS A 64 -6.74 -20.96 12.23
C HIS A 64 -5.62 -19.91 12.23
N GLU A 65 -5.35 -19.29 13.39
CA GLU A 65 -4.36 -18.24 13.56
C GLU A 65 -2.96 -18.76 13.96
N TRP A 66 -2.71 -20.06 13.74
CA TRP A 66 -1.43 -20.71 14.07
C TRP A 66 -0.22 -19.99 13.48
N ASN A 67 -0.36 -19.47 12.24
CA ASN A 67 0.68 -18.75 11.54
C ASN A 67 1.09 -17.49 12.31
N THR A 68 0.12 -16.75 12.85
CA THR A 68 0.39 -15.55 13.66
C THR A 68 1.17 -15.93 14.93
N PHE A 69 0.73 -16.94 15.69
CA PHE A 69 1.40 -17.34 16.94
C PHE A 69 2.83 -17.84 16.71
N PHE A 70 3.05 -18.72 15.75
CA PHE A 70 4.40 -19.22 15.46
C PHE A 70 5.30 -18.17 14.85
N PHE A 71 4.74 -17.20 14.13
CA PHE A 71 5.50 -16.06 13.66
C PHE A 71 6.04 -15.22 14.82
N PHE A 72 5.20 -14.85 15.79
CA PHE A 72 5.62 -14.16 17.01
C PHE A 72 6.71 -14.94 17.77
N LEU A 73 6.55 -16.25 17.93
CA LEU A 73 7.56 -17.08 18.59
C LEU A 73 8.90 -17.05 17.84
N GLY A 74 8.86 -17.25 16.52
CA GLY A 74 10.04 -17.28 15.67
C GLY A 74 10.76 -15.94 15.63
N MET A 75 10.05 -14.83 15.39
CA MET A 75 10.66 -13.50 15.28
C MET A 75 11.26 -13.02 16.61
N MET A 76 10.59 -13.25 17.74
CA MET A 76 11.11 -12.86 19.06
C MET A 76 12.34 -13.69 19.43
N SER A 77 12.32 -14.98 19.12
CA SER A 77 13.48 -15.86 19.35
C SER A 77 14.65 -15.50 18.44
N LEU A 78 14.39 -15.22 17.15
CA LEU A 78 15.39 -14.78 16.18
C LEU A 78 16.03 -13.46 16.62
N SER A 79 15.20 -12.50 17.06
CA SER A 79 15.66 -11.20 17.57
C SER A 79 16.48 -11.35 18.85
N ALA A 80 16.06 -12.20 19.79
CA ALA A 80 16.81 -12.48 21.02
C ALA A 80 18.17 -13.13 20.74
N LEU A 81 18.23 -14.05 19.77
CA LEU A 81 19.47 -14.69 19.34
C LEU A 81 20.41 -13.72 18.61
N ALA A 82 19.86 -12.86 17.75
CA ALA A 82 20.60 -11.79 17.09
C ALA A 82 21.23 -10.81 18.10
N GLU A 83 20.51 -10.47 19.16
CA GLU A 83 21.02 -9.62 20.25
C GLU A 83 22.07 -10.34 21.09
N SER A 84 21.91 -11.65 21.34
CA SER A 84 22.94 -12.45 21.98
C SER A 84 24.25 -12.48 21.20
N ALA A 85 24.20 -12.33 19.87
CA ALA A 85 25.37 -12.23 19.01
C ALA A 85 26.02 -10.83 18.99
N GLY A 86 25.34 -9.80 19.50
CA GLY A 86 25.80 -8.40 19.48
C GLY A 86 25.56 -7.68 18.15
N ILE A 87 24.62 -8.16 17.33
CA ILE A 87 24.37 -7.58 16.00
C ILE A 87 23.89 -6.13 16.09
N PHE A 88 22.96 -5.84 17.00
CA PHE A 88 22.38 -4.51 17.13
C PHE A 88 23.38 -3.50 17.71
N ASP A 89 24.17 -3.91 18.71
CA ASP A 89 25.28 -3.11 19.25
C ASP A 89 26.31 -2.78 18.17
N TRP A 90 26.69 -3.78 17.35
CA TRP A 90 27.62 -3.59 16.24
C TRP A 90 27.04 -2.64 15.19
N LEU A 91 25.78 -2.82 14.78
CA LEU A 91 25.12 -1.96 13.81
C LEU A 91 25.00 -0.51 14.29
N ALA A 92 24.62 -0.29 15.55
CA ALA A 92 24.53 1.05 16.14
C ALA A 92 25.90 1.73 16.23
N THR A 93 26.94 0.97 16.60
CA THR A 93 28.32 1.46 16.65
C THR A 93 28.83 1.80 15.24
N GLN A 94 28.56 0.96 14.24
CA GLN A 94 28.87 1.24 12.83
C GLN A 94 28.16 2.50 12.33
N ALA A 95 26.87 2.65 12.63
CA ALA A 95 26.10 3.85 12.30
C ALA A 95 26.78 5.11 12.87
N ALA A 96 27.38 5.04 14.06
CA ALA A 96 28.13 6.15 14.63
C ALA A 96 29.49 6.40 13.97
N TYR A 97 30.25 5.37 13.62
CA TYR A 97 31.50 5.55 12.86
C TYR A 97 31.23 6.16 11.47
N MET A 98 30.18 5.71 10.78
CA MET A 98 29.76 6.25 9.48
C MET A 98 29.29 7.70 9.55
N ALA A 99 28.90 8.19 10.73
CA ALA A 99 28.46 9.56 10.91
C ALA A 99 29.60 10.60 10.85
N LYS A 100 30.87 10.15 10.90
CA LYS A 100 32.07 11.01 10.78
C LYS A 100 31.98 12.25 11.69
N GLN A 101 31.75 12.04 12.98
CA GLN A 101 31.62 13.06 14.04
C GLN A 101 30.40 14.00 13.94
N SER A 102 29.51 13.86 12.95
CA SER A 102 28.34 14.74 12.81
C SER A 102 27.11 14.17 13.52
N SER A 103 26.53 14.94 14.45
CA SER A 103 25.30 14.53 15.16
C SER A 103 24.10 14.36 14.23
N ALA A 104 23.99 15.22 13.22
CA ALA A 104 22.96 15.14 12.18
C ALA A 104 23.10 13.88 11.31
N ARG A 105 24.32 13.48 10.94
CA ARG A 105 24.55 12.23 10.21
C ARG A 105 24.31 11.01 11.09
N LEU A 106 24.70 11.06 12.36
CA LEU A 106 24.39 9.99 13.33
C LEU A 106 22.87 9.82 13.44
N PHE A 107 22.15 10.93 13.51
CA PHE A 107 20.69 10.90 13.60
C PHE A 107 20.06 10.22 12.38
N LEU A 108 20.49 10.61 11.17
CA LEU A 108 20.08 9.95 9.94
C LEU A 108 20.43 8.46 9.95
N ASN A 109 21.66 8.10 10.34
CA ASN A 109 22.10 6.71 10.37
C ASN A 109 21.30 5.87 11.37
N ILE A 110 20.94 6.42 12.54
CA ILE A 110 20.07 5.74 13.52
C ILE A 110 18.65 5.57 12.98
N PHE A 111 18.11 6.58 12.28
CA PHE A 111 16.82 6.49 11.60
C PHE A 111 16.82 5.36 10.55
N LEU A 112 17.83 5.35 9.68
CA LEU A 112 17.98 4.32 8.64
C LEU A 112 18.21 2.93 9.25
N LEU A 113 18.95 2.85 10.35
CA LEU A 113 19.15 1.61 11.08
C LEU A 113 17.84 1.09 11.69
N GLY A 114 17.05 1.97 12.32
CA GLY A 114 15.71 1.61 12.82
C GLY A 114 14.79 1.13 11.72
N CYS A 115 14.83 1.78 10.55
CA CYS A 115 14.09 1.33 9.37
C CYS A 115 14.51 -0.09 8.93
N LEU A 116 15.82 -0.36 8.88
CA LEU A 116 16.36 -1.66 8.49
C LEU A 116 15.96 -2.76 9.48
N ILE A 117 16.11 -2.51 10.77
CA ILE A 117 15.77 -3.49 11.82
C ILE A 117 14.28 -3.77 11.83
N SER A 118 13.45 -2.73 11.76
CA SER A 118 11.99 -2.90 11.78
C SER A 118 11.50 -3.67 10.55
N MET A 119 12.07 -3.37 9.37
CA MET A 119 11.73 -4.04 8.12
C MET A 119 12.07 -5.54 8.11
N ILE A 120 13.13 -5.97 8.80
CA ILE A 120 13.61 -7.36 8.73
C ILE A 120 13.15 -8.19 9.94
N LEU A 121 13.06 -7.59 11.13
CA LEU A 121 12.81 -8.31 12.37
C LEU A 121 11.47 -7.95 12.99
N SER A 122 11.27 -6.68 13.38
CA SER A 122 9.99 -6.11 13.83
C SER A 122 10.12 -4.72 14.43
N ASN A 123 8.99 -4.02 14.52
CA ASN A 123 8.84 -2.85 15.38
C ASN A 123 9.19 -3.16 16.85
N ASP A 124 8.73 -4.28 17.40
CA ASP A 124 8.99 -4.67 18.78
C ASP A 124 10.49 -4.83 19.05
N ALA A 125 11.22 -5.53 18.16
CA ALA A 125 12.67 -5.64 18.24
C ALA A 125 13.35 -4.27 18.19
N THR A 126 12.89 -3.39 17.30
CA THR A 126 13.41 -2.02 17.19
C THR A 126 13.17 -1.23 18.47
N ALA A 127 11.97 -1.25 19.02
CA ALA A 127 11.63 -0.52 20.25
C ALA A 127 12.37 -1.07 21.47
N LEU A 128 12.44 -2.40 21.64
CA LEU A 128 12.99 -3.05 22.83
C LEU A 128 14.52 -3.12 22.84
N ILE A 129 15.13 -3.32 21.68
CA ILE A 129 16.57 -3.61 21.59
C ILE A 129 17.34 -2.38 21.11
N LEU A 130 16.91 -1.75 20.01
CA LEU A 130 17.65 -0.61 19.47
C LEU A 130 17.63 0.59 20.43
N THR A 131 16.49 0.87 21.08
CA THR A 131 16.35 2.01 22.00
C THR A 131 17.39 2.04 23.13
N PRO A 132 17.57 0.99 23.96
CA PRO A 132 18.57 1.02 25.04
C PRO A 132 20.02 1.09 24.51
N ILE A 133 20.30 0.50 23.34
CA ILE A 133 21.60 0.56 22.68
C ILE A 133 21.90 2.01 22.25
N VAL A 134 20.95 2.62 21.55
CA VAL A 134 21.03 4.02 21.11
C VAL A 134 21.11 4.97 22.30
N TYR A 135 20.33 4.75 23.36
CA TYR A 135 20.44 5.52 24.60
C TYR A 135 21.87 5.49 25.15
N THR A 136 22.45 4.29 25.28
CA THR A 136 23.81 4.11 25.83
C THR A 136 24.86 4.77 24.94
N LEU A 137 24.75 4.57 23.63
CA LEU A 137 25.66 5.15 22.63
C LEU A 137 25.63 6.68 22.64
N VAL A 138 24.44 7.27 22.56
CA VAL A 138 24.25 8.73 22.51
C VAL A 138 24.64 9.39 23.83
N THR A 139 24.38 8.72 24.96
CA THR A 139 24.84 9.17 26.29
C THR A 139 26.36 9.17 26.39
N ARG A 140 27.04 8.12 25.91
CA ARG A 140 28.53 8.08 25.85
C ARG A 140 29.10 9.21 24.99
N LEU A 141 28.43 9.53 23.88
CA LEU A 141 28.81 10.63 23.00
C LEU A 141 28.52 12.02 23.59
N ARG A 142 27.79 12.11 24.71
CA ARG A 142 27.30 13.35 25.35
C ARG A 142 26.40 14.18 24.43
N LEU A 143 25.58 13.52 23.63
CA LEU A 143 24.58 14.16 22.78
C LEU A 143 23.22 14.17 23.50
N SER A 144 22.33 15.07 23.08
CA SER A 144 20.94 15.04 23.55
C SER A 144 20.27 13.74 23.12
N VAL A 145 19.80 12.93 24.07
CA VAL A 145 19.24 11.60 23.81
C VAL A 145 17.86 11.63 23.16
N LEU A 146 17.01 12.59 23.54
CA LEU A 146 15.60 12.63 23.13
C LEU A 146 15.36 12.49 21.62
N PRO A 147 16.04 13.24 20.72
CA PRO A 147 15.82 13.10 19.28
C PRO A 147 16.02 11.67 18.80
N PHE A 148 17.10 11.01 19.24
CA PHE A 148 17.45 9.66 18.79
C PHE A 148 16.51 8.59 19.34
N LEU A 149 15.98 8.79 20.55
CA LEU A 149 15.01 7.86 21.13
C LEU A 149 13.64 7.99 20.45
N PHE A 150 13.20 9.22 20.18
CA PHE A 150 11.99 9.43 19.40
C PHE A 150 12.13 8.91 17.97
N ALA A 151 13.32 9.07 17.36
CA ALA A 151 13.62 8.46 16.07
C ALA A 151 13.37 6.94 16.10
N CYS A 152 13.88 6.23 17.11
CA CYS A 152 13.72 4.79 17.24
C CYS A 152 12.24 4.38 17.31
N THR A 153 11.43 5.02 18.15
CA THR A 153 10.02 4.63 18.30
C THR A 153 9.17 4.99 17.08
N PHE A 154 9.33 6.18 16.49
CA PHE A 154 8.52 6.59 15.34
C PHE A 154 8.89 5.81 14.09
N ILE A 155 10.18 5.56 13.86
CA ILE A 155 10.62 4.79 12.69
C ILE A 155 10.28 3.31 12.81
N ALA A 156 10.24 2.75 14.03
CA ALA A 156 9.85 1.36 14.25
C ALA A 156 8.46 1.09 13.66
N ASP A 157 7.47 1.88 14.07
CA ASP A 157 6.09 1.77 13.58
C ASP A 157 5.98 2.18 12.10
N THR A 158 6.73 3.20 11.66
CA THR A 158 6.70 3.65 10.26
C THR A 158 7.30 2.67 9.27
N ALA A 159 8.43 2.03 9.58
CA ALA A 159 9.06 1.11 8.64
C ALA A 159 8.39 -0.28 8.65
N SER A 160 7.48 -0.50 9.59
CA SER A 160 6.86 -1.80 9.84
C SER A 160 5.80 -2.23 8.84
N PHE A 161 5.41 -1.38 7.88
CA PHE A 161 4.53 -1.77 6.78
C PHE A 161 5.27 -2.02 5.44
N LEU A 162 6.60 -1.86 5.40
CA LEU A 162 7.38 -2.01 4.16
C LEU A 162 7.36 -3.43 3.58
N LEU A 163 7.34 -4.44 4.45
CA LEU A 163 7.27 -5.85 4.06
C LEU A 163 6.21 -6.56 4.90
N PRO A 164 5.60 -7.64 4.39
CA PRO A 164 4.63 -8.43 5.16
C PRO A 164 5.20 -9.02 6.46
N VAL A 165 6.52 -9.19 6.52
CA VAL A 165 7.23 -9.74 7.67
C VAL A 165 7.55 -8.71 8.75
N SER A 166 7.58 -7.43 8.41
CA SER A 166 8.07 -6.35 9.29
C SER A 166 7.20 -6.10 10.53
N ASN A 167 5.96 -6.59 10.53
CA ASN A 167 5.05 -6.46 11.65
C ASN A 167 4.04 -7.60 11.66
N PRO A 168 3.79 -8.24 12.81
CA PRO A 168 2.74 -9.25 12.92
C PRO A 168 1.35 -8.79 12.52
N ILE A 169 1.03 -7.50 12.64
CA ILE A 169 -0.27 -6.97 12.18
C ILE A 169 -0.45 -7.16 10.67
N ASN A 170 0.63 -7.08 9.90
CA ASN A 170 0.61 -7.33 8.46
C ASN A 170 0.21 -8.77 8.19
N ILE A 171 0.75 -9.71 8.97
CA ILE A 171 0.42 -11.13 8.85
C ILE A 171 -1.02 -11.41 9.22
N ILE A 172 -1.55 -10.79 10.29
CA ILE A 172 -2.97 -10.92 10.66
C ILE A 172 -3.86 -10.49 9.48
N ILE A 173 -3.54 -9.36 8.85
CA ILE A 173 -4.31 -8.84 7.71
C ILE A 173 -4.13 -9.72 6.47
N THR A 174 -2.90 -10.08 6.10
CA THR A 174 -2.63 -10.85 4.87
C THR A 174 -3.00 -12.33 4.99
N SER A 175 -3.11 -12.89 6.20
CA SER A 175 -3.60 -14.26 6.40
C SER A 175 -5.10 -14.35 6.10
N LYS A 176 -5.86 -13.29 6.38
CA LYS A 176 -7.29 -13.20 6.04
C LYS A 176 -7.53 -12.76 4.60
N PHE A 177 -6.72 -11.81 4.12
CA PHE A 177 -6.80 -11.25 2.77
C PHE A 177 -5.44 -11.40 2.07
N PRO A 178 -5.18 -12.55 1.43
CA PRO A 178 -3.89 -12.82 0.80
C PRO A 178 -3.58 -11.79 -0.28
N LEU A 179 -2.47 -11.09 -0.11
CA LEU A 179 -1.93 -10.14 -1.09
C LEU A 179 -0.71 -10.75 -1.78
N PRO A 180 -0.71 -10.88 -3.12
CA PRO A 180 0.50 -11.25 -3.84
C PRO A 180 1.63 -10.27 -3.50
N PHE A 181 2.84 -10.78 -3.28
CA PHE A 181 3.98 -9.97 -2.81
C PHE A 181 4.24 -8.72 -3.66
N PHE A 182 4.21 -8.85 -4.99
CA PHE A 182 4.41 -7.70 -5.87
C PHE A 182 3.27 -6.67 -5.80
N THR A 183 2.05 -7.10 -5.51
CA THR A 183 0.92 -6.21 -5.24
C THR A 183 1.14 -5.48 -3.92
N PHE A 184 1.56 -6.20 -2.88
CA PHE A 184 1.94 -5.60 -1.59
C PHE A 184 3.04 -4.54 -1.78
N LEU A 185 4.13 -4.86 -2.48
CA LEU A 185 5.22 -3.91 -2.71
C LEU A 185 4.75 -2.67 -3.49
N ARG A 186 3.95 -2.83 -4.54
CA ARG A 186 3.44 -1.69 -5.32
C ARG A 186 2.54 -0.78 -4.48
N LEU A 187 1.73 -1.37 -3.60
CA LEU A 187 0.80 -0.63 -2.76
C LEU A 187 1.46 0.00 -1.53
N LEU A 188 2.47 -0.64 -0.94
CA LEU A 188 2.97 -0.28 0.39
C LEU A 188 4.44 0.13 0.41
N PHE A 189 5.29 -0.48 -0.41
CA PHE A 189 6.73 -0.24 -0.36
C PHE A 189 7.10 1.14 -0.90
N LEU A 190 6.63 1.49 -2.10
CA LEU A 190 6.97 2.79 -2.70
C LEU A 190 6.38 3.97 -1.92
N PRO A 191 5.10 3.95 -1.49
CA PRO A 191 4.55 4.99 -0.63
C PRO A 191 5.23 5.01 0.73
N GLY A 192 5.61 3.85 1.26
CA GLY A 192 6.39 3.74 2.49
C GLY A 192 7.74 4.43 2.46
N LEU A 193 8.46 4.38 1.34
CA LEU A 193 9.71 5.14 1.19
C LEU A 193 9.47 6.65 1.25
N LEU A 194 8.37 7.14 0.67
CA LEU A 194 7.99 8.56 0.76
C LEU A 194 7.65 8.94 2.20
N VAL A 195 6.84 8.13 2.88
CA VAL A 195 6.43 8.35 4.27
C VAL A 195 7.63 8.29 5.23
N ILE A 196 8.57 7.37 5.02
CA ILE A 196 9.85 7.32 5.77
C ILE A 196 10.68 8.57 5.51
N GLY A 197 10.79 9.01 4.26
CA GLY A 197 11.48 10.25 3.92
C GLY A 197 10.84 11.47 4.59
N MET A 198 9.51 11.53 4.64
CA MET A 198 8.76 12.57 5.34
C MET A 198 9.00 12.50 6.85
N ASN A 199 8.98 11.30 7.45
CA ASN A 199 9.28 11.10 8.86
C ASN A 199 10.67 11.67 9.21
N ILE A 200 11.69 11.24 8.45
CA ILE A 200 13.07 11.73 8.60
C ILE A 200 13.12 13.26 8.47
N ALA A 201 12.47 13.82 7.45
CA ALA A 201 12.48 15.27 7.20
C ALA A 201 11.82 16.06 8.34
N VAL A 202 10.65 15.65 8.81
CA VAL A 202 9.93 16.31 9.91
C VAL A 202 10.76 16.26 11.18
N PHE A 203 11.33 15.11 11.51
CA PHE A 203 12.17 14.95 12.68
C PHE A 203 13.47 15.76 12.60
N PHE A 204 14.09 15.82 11.41
CA PHE A 204 15.26 16.65 11.18
C PHE A 204 14.94 18.13 11.39
N LEU A 205 13.77 18.59 10.93
CA LEU A 205 13.31 19.97 11.11
C LEU A 205 13.00 20.28 12.58
N LEU A 206 12.31 19.37 13.28
CA LEU A 206 11.95 19.49 14.69
C LEU A 206 13.19 19.61 15.59
N TYR A 207 14.16 18.72 15.38
CA TYR A 207 15.35 18.64 16.22
C TYR A 207 16.58 19.35 15.62
N ARG A 208 16.42 20.14 14.54
CA ARG A 208 17.55 20.81 13.85
C ARG A 208 18.50 21.56 14.76
N ARG A 209 18.01 22.14 15.86
CA ARG A 209 18.84 22.87 16.84
C ARG A 209 19.68 21.92 17.69
N HIS A 210 19.10 20.79 18.11
CA HIS A 210 19.78 19.73 18.87
C HIS A 210 20.78 18.94 18.03
N LEU A 211 20.56 18.86 16.71
CA LEU A 211 21.40 18.15 15.76
C LEU A 211 22.59 18.97 15.22
N ARG A 212 22.65 20.27 15.54
CA ARG A 212 23.78 21.15 15.24
C ARG A 212 24.89 20.92 16.27
N GLY A 213 25.70 19.89 16.03
CA GLY A 213 26.84 19.58 16.90
C GLY A 213 27.73 18.49 16.33
N GLN A 214 28.95 18.44 16.84
CA GLN A 214 29.89 17.35 16.59
C GLN A 214 30.12 16.53 17.86
N PHE A 215 30.53 15.28 17.70
CA PHE A 215 30.91 14.41 18.80
C PHE A 215 32.30 13.83 18.57
N ASP A 216 32.98 13.47 19.66
CA ASP A 216 34.31 12.88 19.59
C ASP A 216 34.23 11.36 19.32
N ILE A 217 34.81 10.92 18.20
CA ILE A 217 34.90 9.50 17.83
C ILE A 217 35.68 8.69 18.88
N LYS A 218 36.62 9.29 19.63
CA LYS A 218 37.40 8.58 20.65
C LYS A 218 36.54 8.05 21.80
N ARG A 219 35.31 8.55 21.95
CA ARG A 219 34.34 8.05 22.95
C ARG A 219 33.55 6.83 22.47
N LEU A 220 33.66 6.47 21.19
CA LEU A 220 33.03 5.27 20.65
C LEU A 220 33.81 4.03 21.08
N PRO A 221 33.12 2.94 21.46
CA PRO A 221 33.78 1.67 21.66
C PRO A 221 34.36 1.17 20.32
N PRO A 222 35.54 0.52 20.34
CA PRO A 222 36.03 -0.22 19.19
C PRO A 222 34.98 -1.20 18.65
N LEU A 223 34.87 -1.30 17.32
CA LEU A 223 33.90 -2.19 16.67
C LEU A 223 34.02 -3.66 17.10
N GLN A 224 35.21 -4.08 17.49
CA GLN A 224 35.48 -5.43 17.95
C GLN A 224 34.88 -5.71 19.33
N GLU A 225 34.71 -4.69 20.18
CA GLU A 225 34.08 -4.85 21.52
C GLU A 225 32.58 -5.09 21.43
N ALA A 226 31.93 -4.63 20.35
CA ALA A 226 30.53 -4.94 20.09
C ALA A 226 30.30 -6.41 19.69
N ILE A 227 31.33 -7.08 19.15
CA ILE A 227 31.25 -8.47 18.73
C ILE A 227 31.62 -9.37 19.90
N LYS A 228 30.62 -9.96 20.56
CA LYS A 228 30.82 -10.87 21.71
C LYS A 228 31.64 -12.11 21.33
N HIS A 229 31.32 -12.73 20.19
CA HIS A 229 32.05 -13.88 19.67
C HIS A 229 32.04 -13.91 18.14
N ARG A 230 33.23 -13.90 17.52
CA ARG A 230 33.39 -13.69 16.06
C ARG A 230 32.71 -14.76 15.19
N SER A 231 32.86 -16.04 15.52
CA SER A 231 32.26 -17.12 14.72
C SER A 231 30.73 -17.11 14.79
N PHE A 232 30.18 -17.03 16.00
CA PHE A 232 28.74 -16.89 16.21
C PHE A 232 28.16 -15.63 15.57
N PHE A 233 28.85 -14.48 15.62
CA PHE A 233 28.42 -13.27 14.93
C PHE A 233 28.32 -13.48 13.41
N ARG A 234 29.37 -14.02 12.77
CA ARG A 234 29.36 -14.30 11.31
C ARG A 234 28.29 -15.31 10.93
N TYR A 235 28.14 -16.36 11.73
CA TYR A 235 27.08 -17.37 11.58
C TYR A 235 25.69 -16.74 11.66
N THR A 236 25.49 -15.87 12.65
CA THR A 236 24.21 -15.18 12.86
C THR A 236 23.90 -14.24 11.71
N CYS A 237 24.86 -13.43 11.25
CA CYS A 237 24.69 -12.58 10.08
C CYS A 237 24.35 -13.39 8.81
N ALA A 238 25.01 -14.53 8.59
CA ALA A 238 24.72 -15.40 7.45
C ALA A 238 23.29 -15.94 7.51
N ILE A 239 22.84 -16.42 8.67
CA ILE A 239 21.48 -16.95 8.81
C ILE A 239 20.43 -15.84 8.73
N LEU A 240 20.66 -14.68 9.32
CA LEU A 240 19.72 -13.55 9.18
C LEU A 240 19.58 -13.12 7.72
N LEU A 241 20.67 -13.14 6.94
CA LEU A 241 20.62 -12.87 5.50
C LEU A 241 19.81 -13.95 4.75
N ILE A 242 20.03 -15.23 5.06
CA ILE A 242 19.25 -16.33 4.50
C ILE A 242 17.77 -16.19 4.85
N VAL A 243 17.45 -15.88 6.11
CA VAL A 243 16.08 -15.67 6.60
C VAL A 243 15.43 -14.47 5.90
N ALA A 244 16.14 -13.36 5.74
CA ALA A 244 15.64 -12.19 5.02
C ALA A 244 15.28 -12.51 3.56
N ILE A 245 16.15 -13.24 2.85
CA ILE A 245 15.88 -13.70 1.48
C ILE A 245 14.70 -14.69 1.47
N ALA A 246 14.68 -15.64 2.42
CA ALA A 246 13.64 -16.63 2.55
C ALA A 246 12.27 -16.00 2.84
N TYR A 247 12.20 -14.90 3.60
CA TYR A 247 10.96 -14.15 3.81
C TYR A 247 10.42 -13.54 2.53
N ILE A 248 11.29 -12.97 1.69
CA ILE A 248 10.89 -12.42 0.38
C ILE A 248 10.34 -13.54 -0.50
N VAL A 249 11.07 -14.67 -0.59
CA VAL A 249 10.65 -15.83 -1.40
C VAL A 249 9.34 -16.41 -0.86
N ALA A 250 9.23 -16.62 0.46
CA ALA A 250 8.03 -17.16 1.08
C ALA A 250 6.83 -16.24 0.90
N SER A 251 7.01 -14.93 1.02
CA SER A 251 5.94 -13.99 0.73
C SER A 251 5.50 -14.03 -0.75
N ALA A 252 6.46 -14.13 -1.68
CA ALA A 252 6.16 -14.25 -3.12
C ALA A 252 5.41 -15.53 -3.47
N THR A 253 5.70 -16.64 -2.78
CA THR A 253 5.01 -17.94 -2.97
C THR A 253 3.80 -18.14 -2.06
N GLN A 254 3.46 -17.14 -1.22
CA GLN A 254 2.42 -17.24 -0.18
C GLN A 254 2.67 -18.40 0.82
N PHE A 255 3.94 -18.76 1.00
CA PHE A 255 4.35 -19.72 2.01
C PHE A 255 4.27 -19.10 3.42
N PRO A 256 3.86 -19.87 4.45
CA PRO A 256 3.70 -19.34 5.80
C PRO A 256 5.01 -18.74 6.36
N LEU A 257 5.00 -17.43 6.63
CA LEU A 257 6.17 -16.70 7.15
C LEU A 257 6.62 -17.20 8.53
N SER A 258 5.69 -17.75 9.31
CA SER A 258 6.00 -18.36 10.61
C SER A 258 7.01 -19.50 10.52
N LEU A 259 6.94 -20.32 9.47
CA LEU A 259 7.85 -21.43 9.27
C LEU A 259 9.25 -20.95 8.92
N ILE A 260 9.38 -19.83 8.20
CA ILE A 260 10.67 -19.20 7.94
C ILE A 260 11.26 -18.63 9.23
N ALA A 261 10.45 -17.96 10.06
CA ALA A 261 10.88 -17.40 11.34
C ALA A 261 11.35 -18.50 12.33
N LEU A 262 10.57 -19.58 12.43
CA LEU A 262 10.91 -20.75 13.24
C LEU A 262 12.13 -21.48 12.67
N GLY A 263 12.20 -21.68 11.34
CA GLY A 263 13.36 -22.29 10.69
C GLY A 263 14.65 -21.50 10.95
N GLY A 264 14.60 -20.17 10.85
CA GLY A 264 15.72 -19.30 11.20
C GLY A 264 16.14 -19.45 12.67
N THR A 265 15.18 -19.53 13.58
CA THR A 265 15.43 -19.79 15.00
C THR A 265 16.07 -21.15 15.21
N LEU A 266 15.55 -22.20 14.57
CA LEU A 266 16.07 -23.57 14.64
C LEU A 266 17.48 -23.70 14.06
N LEU A 267 17.85 -22.86 13.09
CA LEU A 267 19.22 -22.78 12.60
C LEU A 267 20.13 -22.00 13.56
N LEU A 268 19.70 -20.84 14.06
CA LEU A 268 20.53 -20.03 14.95
C LEU A 268 20.76 -20.65 16.33
N PHE A 269 19.73 -21.27 16.90
CA PHE A 269 19.72 -21.70 18.29
C PHE A 269 20.79 -22.76 18.61
N PRO A 270 20.99 -23.82 17.81
CA PRO A 270 22.10 -24.77 18.00
C PRO A 270 23.48 -24.10 17.96
N GLY A 271 23.68 -23.13 17.06
CA GLY A 271 24.91 -22.34 17.04
C GLY A 271 25.12 -21.56 18.34
N ALA A 272 24.06 -20.91 18.84
CA ALA A 272 24.11 -20.16 20.08
C ALA A 272 24.47 -21.05 21.29
N LEU A 273 23.95 -22.28 21.33
CA LEU A 273 24.31 -23.29 22.34
C LEU A 273 25.76 -23.79 22.17
N PHE A 274 26.16 -24.10 20.93
CA PHE A 274 27.50 -24.62 20.61
C PHE A 274 28.61 -23.64 21.04
N TRP A 275 28.45 -22.34 20.73
CA TRP A 275 29.39 -21.30 21.15
C TRP A 275 29.11 -20.73 22.55
N LYS A 276 28.14 -21.29 23.29
CA LYS A 276 27.74 -20.87 24.64
C LYS A 276 27.44 -19.36 24.75
N GLN A 277 26.86 -18.78 23.70
CA GLN A 277 26.53 -17.35 23.62
C GLN A 277 25.10 -17.05 24.08
N SER A 278 24.24 -18.07 24.12
CA SER A 278 22.89 -17.96 24.64
C SER A 278 22.45 -19.28 25.26
N SER A 279 21.51 -19.20 26.18
CA SER A 279 20.84 -20.36 26.79
C SER A 279 19.34 -20.35 26.49
N ILE A 280 18.69 -21.52 26.61
CA ILE A 280 17.23 -21.64 26.51
C ILE A 280 16.52 -20.68 27.49
N GLN A 281 17.11 -20.46 28.66
CA GLN A 281 16.54 -19.60 29.69
C GLN A 281 16.63 -18.11 29.31
N GLU A 282 17.71 -17.69 28.66
CA GLU A 282 17.87 -16.31 28.19
C GLU A 282 16.92 -16.00 27.03
N VAL A 283 16.84 -16.89 26.03
CA VAL A 283 15.87 -16.73 24.93
C VAL A 283 14.44 -16.69 25.50
N ARG A 284 14.09 -17.61 26.41
CA ARG A 284 12.77 -17.64 27.06
C ARG A 284 12.45 -16.35 27.83
N LYS A 285 13.43 -15.70 28.44
CA LYS A 285 13.24 -14.43 29.16
C LYS A 285 13.00 -13.24 28.23
N GLN A 286 13.53 -13.30 27.00
CA GLN A 286 13.34 -12.24 26.00
C GLN A 286 12.03 -12.39 25.21
N VAL A 287 11.53 -13.62 25.06
CA VAL A 287 10.20 -13.86 24.46
C VAL A 287 9.11 -13.32 25.39
N SER A 288 8.23 -12.47 24.83
CA SER A 288 7.13 -11.86 25.57
C SER A 288 5.92 -12.79 25.61
N TRP A 289 5.91 -13.74 26.55
CA TRP A 289 4.86 -14.76 26.68
C TRP A 289 3.44 -14.17 26.85
N SER A 290 3.32 -12.97 27.38
CA SER A 290 2.02 -12.29 27.48
C SER A 290 1.38 -12.02 26.13
N ILE A 291 2.17 -11.76 25.08
CA ILE A 291 1.62 -11.45 23.76
C ILE A 291 0.75 -12.60 23.22
N PHE A 292 1.12 -13.85 23.50
CA PHE A 292 0.32 -15.01 23.10
C PHE A 292 -1.05 -15.02 23.79
N GLY A 293 -1.08 -14.78 25.11
CA GLY A 293 -2.34 -14.69 25.85
C GLY A 293 -3.20 -13.51 25.40
N PHE A 294 -2.57 -12.38 25.14
CA PHE A 294 -3.22 -11.18 24.62
C PHE A 294 -3.88 -11.44 23.26
N ILE A 295 -3.12 -11.95 22.29
CA ILE A 295 -3.62 -12.24 20.94
C ILE A 295 -4.73 -13.31 20.98
N ALA A 296 -4.55 -14.37 21.76
CA ALA A 296 -5.55 -15.41 21.90
C ALA A 296 -6.87 -14.85 22.48
N GLY A 297 -6.77 -14.04 23.54
CA GLY A 297 -7.92 -13.35 24.12
C GLY A 297 -8.61 -12.43 23.10
N MET A 298 -7.83 -11.64 22.36
CA MET A 298 -8.37 -10.72 21.36
C MET A 298 -9.03 -11.43 20.19
N PHE A 299 -8.48 -12.53 19.67
CA PHE A 299 -9.13 -13.32 18.62
C PHE A 299 -10.47 -13.90 19.08
N ILE A 300 -10.55 -14.40 20.32
CA ILE A 300 -11.80 -14.91 20.88
C ILE A 300 -12.83 -13.79 21.05
N ILE A 301 -12.41 -12.64 21.61
CA ILE A 301 -13.28 -11.48 21.81
C ILE A 301 -13.81 -10.96 20.47
N VAL A 302 -12.93 -10.75 19.50
CA VAL A 302 -13.36 -10.28 18.17
C VAL A 302 -14.24 -11.30 17.49
N LYS A 303 -13.96 -12.61 17.61
CA LYS A 303 -14.85 -13.64 17.06
C LYS A 303 -16.24 -13.62 17.70
N ALA A 304 -16.32 -13.39 19.00
CA ALA A 304 -17.61 -13.26 19.68
C ALA A 304 -18.37 -12.02 19.17
N VAL A 305 -17.69 -10.89 19.00
CA VAL A 305 -18.29 -9.67 18.41
C VAL A 305 -18.71 -9.91 16.96
N GLU A 306 -17.92 -10.64 16.18
CA GLU A 306 -18.23 -11.00 14.78
C GLU A 306 -19.55 -11.78 14.68
N GLN A 307 -19.79 -12.73 15.59
CA GLN A 307 -21.04 -13.51 15.64
C GLN A 307 -22.29 -12.67 15.94
N THR A 308 -22.14 -11.45 16.45
CA THR A 308 -23.26 -10.53 16.66
C THR A 308 -23.67 -9.75 15.40
N GLY A 309 -22.86 -9.79 14.33
CA GLY A 309 -23.06 -9.01 13.10
C GLY A 309 -22.58 -7.55 13.16
N LEU A 310 -22.12 -7.07 14.32
CA LEU A 310 -21.64 -5.69 14.48
C LEU A 310 -20.42 -5.37 13.62
N THR A 311 -19.49 -6.32 13.47
CA THR A 311 -18.31 -6.12 12.60
C THR A 311 -18.73 -5.93 11.15
N ALA A 312 -19.73 -6.69 10.67
CA ALA A 312 -20.27 -6.52 9.33
C ALA A 312 -20.94 -5.15 9.15
N ASN A 313 -21.71 -4.67 10.13
CA ASN A 313 -22.29 -3.32 10.11
C ASN A 313 -21.21 -2.23 10.09
N PHE A 314 -20.15 -2.41 10.87
CA PHE A 314 -19.00 -1.51 10.86
C PHE A 314 -18.28 -1.51 9.50
N GLY A 315 -18.09 -2.68 8.89
CA GLY A 315 -17.55 -2.80 7.55
C GLY A 315 -18.41 -2.10 6.50
N GLN A 316 -19.74 -2.28 6.55
CA GLN A 316 -20.67 -1.58 5.67
C GLN A 316 -20.62 -0.06 5.86
N LEU A 317 -20.50 0.43 7.10
CA LEU A 317 -20.32 1.85 7.38
C LEU A 317 -19.03 2.40 6.73
N LEU A 318 -17.90 1.68 6.84
CA LEU A 318 -16.65 2.08 6.19
C LEU A 318 -16.81 2.16 4.66
N VAL A 319 -17.49 1.19 4.05
CA VAL A 319 -17.76 1.15 2.60
C VAL A 319 -18.72 2.27 2.17
N HIS A 320 -19.72 2.58 3.00
CA HIS A 320 -20.64 3.67 2.72
C HIS A 320 -19.92 5.02 2.76
N LEU A 321 -19.10 5.26 3.79
CA LEU A 321 -18.31 6.48 3.94
C LEU A 321 -17.24 6.62 2.84
N SER A 322 -16.74 5.52 2.28
CA SER A 322 -15.78 5.55 1.17
C SER A 322 -16.42 5.86 -0.19
N GLY A 323 -17.75 5.89 -0.28
CA GLY A 323 -18.49 6.03 -1.53
C GLY A 323 -18.25 4.87 -2.51
N GLY A 324 -17.77 3.71 -2.03
CA GLY A 324 -17.46 2.54 -2.86
C GLY A 324 -16.25 2.68 -3.79
N SER A 325 -15.51 3.78 -3.70
CA SER A 325 -14.32 4.05 -4.52
C SER A 325 -13.05 3.48 -3.89
N SER A 326 -12.04 3.14 -4.71
CA SER A 326 -10.72 2.70 -4.20
C SER A 326 -10.04 3.78 -3.37
N PHE A 327 -10.01 5.02 -3.86
CA PHE A 327 -9.42 6.15 -3.14
C PHE A 327 -10.14 6.43 -1.81
N GLY A 328 -11.48 6.43 -1.82
CA GLY A 328 -12.26 6.58 -0.61
C GLY A 328 -12.03 5.43 0.38
N ALA A 329 -11.87 4.20 -0.11
CA ALA A 329 -11.62 3.04 0.74
C ALA A 329 -10.28 3.18 1.46
N VAL A 330 -9.27 3.73 0.77
CA VAL A 330 -8.00 4.01 1.40
C VAL A 330 -8.09 5.16 2.39
N MET A 331 -8.68 6.29 2.00
CA MET A 331 -8.83 7.46 2.87
C MET A 331 -9.55 7.11 4.18
N ILE A 332 -10.74 6.50 4.08
CA ILE A 332 -11.58 6.14 5.22
C ILE A 332 -10.98 4.96 6.00
N GLY A 333 -10.44 3.96 5.30
CA GLY A 333 -9.78 2.83 5.92
C GLY A 333 -8.58 3.24 6.76
N THR A 334 -7.71 4.09 6.22
CA THR A 334 -6.47 4.53 6.87
C THR A 334 -6.80 5.43 8.06
N LEU A 335 -7.73 6.38 7.91
CA LEU A 335 -8.15 7.25 9.00
C LEU A 335 -8.86 6.44 10.11
N GLY A 336 -9.77 5.54 9.74
CA GLY A 336 -10.49 4.69 10.68
C GLY A 336 -9.55 3.77 11.45
N ALA A 337 -8.59 3.14 10.76
CA ALA A 337 -7.55 2.34 11.37
C ALA A 337 -6.64 3.17 12.28
N ALA A 338 -6.21 4.36 11.84
CA ALA A 338 -5.31 5.22 12.62
C ALA A 338 -5.97 5.75 13.91
N ILE A 339 -7.24 6.15 13.84
CA ILE A 339 -8.01 6.52 15.04
C ILE A 339 -8.18 5.29 15.93
N GLY A 340 -8.59 4.17 15.33
CA GLY A 340 -8.84 2.93 16.03
C GLY A 340 -7.64 2.39 16.80
N THR A 341 -6.43 2.45 16.25
CA THR A 341 -5.22 2.03 16.98
C THR A 341 -4.98 2.84 18.24
N ASN A 342 -5.32 4.13 18.25
CA ASN A 342 -5.19 4.97 19.45
C ASN A 342 -6.33 4.77 20.45
N LEU A 343 -7.43 4.15 20.02
CA LEU A 343 -8.55 3.77 20.87
C LEU A 343 -8.43 2.37 21.44
N ILE A 344 -7.78 1.42 20.76
CA ILE A 344 -7.76 0.03 21.24
C ILE A 344 -6.41 -0.68 21.11
N ASN A 345 -5.37 -0.03 20.57
CA ASN A 345 -4.04 -0.57 20.19
C ASN A 345 -4.01 -1.20 18.77
N ASN A 346 -2.83 -1.31 18.17
CA ASN A 346 -2.64 -1.72 16.77
C ASN A 346 -3.05 -3.16 16.45
N VAL A 347 -2.62 -4.13 17.26
CA VAL A 347 -2.98 -5.55 17.09
C VAL A 347 -4.50 -5.78 17.13
N PRO A 348 -5.23 -5.39 18.19
CA PRO A 348 -6.67 -5.61 18.26
C PRO A 348 -7.43 -4.81 17.20
N MET A 349 -6.95 -3.62 16.82
CA MET A 349 -7.55 -2.88 15.71
C MET A 349 -7.42 -3.63 14.38
N ALA A 350 -6.26 -4.22 14.08
CA ALA A 350 -6.06 -5.03 12.90
C ALA A 350 -7.04 -6.23 12.87
N VAL A 351 -7.26 -6.90 14.00
CA VAL A 351 -8.23 -8.00 14.12
C VAL A 351 -9.67 -7.51 13.90
N VAL A 352 -10.04 -6.33 14.44
CA VAL A 352 -11.38 -5.75 14.23
C VAL A 352 -11.59 -5.38 12.76
N LEU A 353 -10.60 -4.77 12.08
CA LEU A 353 -10.70 -4.40 10.67
C LEU A 353 -10.82 -5.63 9.76
N THR A 354 -10.04 -6.68 10.03
CA THR A 354 -10.13 -7.90 9.22
C THR A 354 -11.48 -8.59 9.37
N ALA A 355 -12.04 -8.63 10.58
CA ALA A 355 -13.38 -9.14 10.83
C ALA A 355 -14.45 -8.25 10.17
N ALA A 356 -14.29 -6.93 10.19
CA ALA A 356 -15.22 -5.99 9.59
C ALA A 356 -15.27 -6.13 8.06
N LEU A 357 -14.10 -6.17 7.42
CA LEU A 357 -13.99 -6.36 5.97
C LEU A 357 -14.46 -7.74 5.52
N GLY A 358 -14.24 -8.78 6.36
CA GLY A 358 -14.68 -10.14 6.06
C GLY A 358 -16.21 -10.33 6.10
N GLY A 359 -16.91 -9.45 6.82
CA GLY A 359 -18.37 -9.46 6.93
C GLY A 359 -19.12 -8.73 5.81
N VAL A 360 -18.42 -8.07 4.87
CA VAL A 360 -19.07 -7.34 3.78
C VAL A 360 -19.03 -8.14 2.48
N HIS A 361 -20.21 -8.43 1.93
CA HIS A 361 -20.34 -9.25 0.71
C HIS A 361 -20.36 -8.44 -0.60
N SER A 362 -20.53 -7.11 -0.53
CA SER A 362 -20.76 -6.25 -1.69
C SER A 362 -19.72 -5.13 -1.78
N ILE A 363 -18.44 -5.48 -1.93
CA ILE A 363 -17.34 -4.53 -2.12
C ILE A 363 -16.69 -4.79 -3.48
N SER A 364 -16.39 -3.72 -4.23
CA SER A 364 -15.62 -3.85 -5.47
C SER A 364 -14.19 -4.35 -5.17
N PRO A 365 -13.58 -5.21 -6.00
CA PRO A 365 -12.22 -5.72 -5.73
C PRO A 365 -11.18 -4.62 -5.50
N SER A 366 -11.32 -3.48 -6.19
CA SER A 366 -10.45 -2.31 -6.02
C SER A 366 -10.65 -1.62 -4.67
N ALA A 367 -11.89 -1.46 -4.20
CA ALA A 367 -12.16 -0.91 -2.87
C ALA A 367 -11.73 -1.87 -1.76
N GLN A 368 -11.90 -3.18 -1.94
CA GLN A 368 -11.43 -4.18 -0.97
C GLN A 368 -9.91 -4.11 -0.83
N LEU A 369 -9.19 -4.08 -1.96
CA LEU A 369 -7.74 -3.94 -1.97
C LEU A 369 -7.29 -2.61 -1.33
N GLY A 370 -8.03 -1.53 -1.57
CA GLY A 370 -7.84 -0.25 -0.89
C GLY A 370 -7.98 -0.37 0.62
N PHE A 371 -9.05 -0.99 1.13
CA PHE A 371 -9.25 -1.20 2.57
C PHE A 371 -8.18 -2.09 3.20
N VAL A 372 -7.71 -3.14 2.51
CA VAL A 372 -6.65 -4.02 3.02
C VAL A 372 -5.34 -3.24 3.17
N ALA A 373 -4.93 -2.49 2.14
CA ALA A 373 -3.74 -1.64 2.20
C ALA A 373 -3.86 -0.57 3.30
N ALA A 374 -5.04 0.06 3.38
CA ALA A 374 -5.34 1.10 4.36
C ALA A 374 -5.35 0.59 5.81
N SER A 375 -5.79 -0.65 6.01
CA SER A 375 -5.75 -1.31 7.31
C SER A 375 -4.31 -1.50 7.77
N ILE A 376 -3.41 -1.92 6.87
CA ILE A 376 -1.98 -2.05 7.17
C ILE A 376 -1.39 -0.68 7.51
N PHE A 377 -1.53 0.30 6.61
CA PHE A 377 -1.01 1.65 6.83
C PHE A 377 -1.51 2.30 8.11
N GLY A 378 -2.83 2.33 8.32
CA GLY A 378 -3.39 2.99 9.49
C GLY A 378 -3.09 2.23 10.78
N CYS A 379 -2.92 0.90 10.73
CA CYS A 379 -2.53 0.14 11.91
C CYS A 379 -1.05 0.26 12.26
N ASP A 380 -0.17 0.55 11.29
CA ASP A 380 1.25 0.80 11.52
C ASP A 380 1.58 2.28 11.81
N LEU A 381 0.99 3.23 11.08
CA LEU A 381 1.26 4.66 11.23
C LEU A 381 0.46 5.32 12.35
N GLY A 382 -0.81 4.94 12.48
CA GLY A 382 -1.71 5.48 13.49
C GLY A 382 -1.15 5.45 14.92
N PRO A 383 -0.51 4.35 15.36
CA PRO A 383 0.05 4.24 16.70
C PRO A 383 0.98 5.35 17.15
N ASN A 384 1.66 6.02 16.22
CA ASN A 384 2.57 7.12 16.53
C ASN A 384 1.87 8.36 17.11
N LEU A 385 0.54 8.43 17.08
CA LEU A 385 -0.21 9.57 17.62
C LEU A 385 -0.22 9.60 19.16
N THR A 386 -0.41 8.46 19.83
CA THR A 386 -0.50 8.37 21.29
C THR A 386 0.34 7.22 21.85
N THR A 387 0.65 7.28 23.14
CA THR A 387 1.43 6.23 23.80
C THR A 387 0.71 4.89 23.90
N VAL A 388 -0.62 4.87 23.74
CA VAL A 388 -1.45 3.66 23.82
C VAL A 388 -1.56 2.96 22.46
N GLY A 389 -1.20 3.66 21.38
CA GLY A 389 -1.39 3.22 20.00
C GLY A 389 -0.74 1.88 19.65
N SER A 390 0.44 1.60 20.21
CA SER A 390 1.20 0.36 19.99
C SER A 390 1.81 -0.13 21.30
N LEU A 391 1.86 -1.45 21.48
CA LEU A 391 2.57 -2.06 22.60
C LEU A 391 4.06 -1.70 22.58
N ALA A 392 4.67 -1.58 21.40
CA ALA A 392 6.06 -1.17 21.24
C ALA A 392 6.34 0.19 21.90
N THR A 393 5.44 1.16 21.72
CA THR A 393 5.55 2.50 22.33
C THR A 393 5.43 2.47 23.85
N VAL A 394 4.54 1.64 24.39
CA VAL A 394 4.43 1.47 25.86
C VAL A 394 5.71 0.85 26.42
N LEU A 395 6.22 -0.18 25.77
CA LEU A 395 7.47 -0.85 26.17
C LEU A 395 8.67 0.10 26.07
N TRP A 396 8.71 0.92 25.02
CA TRP A 396 9.70 1.99 24.85
C TRP A 396 9.67 2.97 26.04
N LEU A 397 8.50 3.47 26.44
CA LEU A 397 8.37 4.32 27.63
C LEU A 397 8.87 3.62 28.91
N LEU A 398 8.54 2.35 29.10
CA LEU A 398 9.00 1.59 30.27
C LEU A 398 10.53 1.45 30.30
N ILE A 399 11.17 1.26 29.15
CA ILE A 399 12.64 1.25 29.03
C ILE A 399 13.22 2.61 29.41
N LEU A 400 12.62 3.70 28.95
CA LEU A 400 13.10 5.05 29.26
C LEU A 400 12.97 5.39 30.74
N ARG A 401 11.85 5.01 31.38
CA ARG A 401 11.69 5.20 32.84
C ARG A 401 12.74 4.45 33.64
N ARG A 402 13.11 3.22 33.23
CA ARG A 402 14.21 2.45 33.85
C ARG A 402 15.59 3.12 33.67
N ARG A 403 15.71 4.05 32.72
CA ARG A 403 16.92 4.85 32.48
C ARG A 403 16.80 6.28 33.06
N ASN A 404 15.85 6.51 33.98
CA ASN A 404 15.56 7.81 34.59
C ASN A 404 15.22 8.90 33.57
N LEU A 405 14.64 8.52 32.42
CA LEU A 405 14.06 9.43 31.45
C LEU A 405 12.55 9.31 31.49
N ASP A 406 11.90 10.28 32.13
CA ASP A 406 10.44 10.37 32.13
C ASP A 406 9.96 11.25 30.97
N ILE A 407 9.32 10.60 29.99
CA ILE A 407 8.58 11.28 28.92
C ILE A 407 7.09 11.17 29.26
N SER A 408 6.43 12.30 29.42
CA SER A 408 4.99 12.32 29.67
C SER A 408 4.21 11.89 28.43
N GLY A 409 3.02 11.31 28.61
CA GLY A 409 2.15 10.97 27.48
C GLY A 409 1.75 12.20 26.66
N LEU A 410 1.65 13.36 27.31
CA LEU A 410 1.39 14.63 26.64
C LEU A 410 2.56 15.07 25.75
N ASP A 411 3.80 14.89 26.19
CA ASP A 411 4.97 15.25 25.38
C ASP A 411 5.12 14.35 24.17
N TYR A 412 4.82 13.05 24.33
CA TYR A 412 4.72 12.14 23.18
C TYR A 412 3.60 12.58 22.23
N PHE A 413 2.41 12.87 22.76
CA PHE A 413 1.27 13.31 21.95
C PHE A 413 1.54 14.60 21.18
N LYS A 414 2.26 15.57 21.75
CA LYS A 414 2.67 16.80 21.03
C LYS A 414 3.53 16.50 19.80
N VAL A 415 4.40 15.50 19.88
CA VAL A 415 5.19 15.05 18.72
C VAL A 415 4.31 14.26 17.75
N GLY A 416 3.49 13.34 18.27
CA GLY A 416 2.57 12.51 17.50
C GLY A 416 1.56 13.29 16.68
N ILE A 417 0.90 14.30 17.26
CA ILE A 417 -0.09 15.13 16.57
C ILE A 417 0.53 15.97 15.44
N LEU A 418 1.83 16.26 15.52
CA LEU A 418 2.54 16.96 14.47
C LEU A 418 3.00 16.00 13.36
N VAL A 419 3.52 14.83 13.74
CA VAL A 419 4.13 13.88 12.81
C VAL A 419 3.09 13.01 12.12
N THR A 420 2.22 12.34 12.87
CA THR A 420 1.32 11.29 12.36
C THR A 420 0.39 11.80 11.26
N PRO A 421 -0.31 12.96 11.39
CA PRO A 421 -1.15 13.46 10.30
C PRO A 421 -0.38 13.78 9.02
N LEU A 422 0.86 14.27 9.12
CA LEU A 422 1.70 14.52 7.95
C LEU A 422 2.08 13.21 7.25
N MET A 423 2.34 12.15 8.02
CA MET A 423 2.66 10.83 7.48
C MET A 423 1.44 10.20 6.80
N LEU A 424 0.27 10.26 7.43
CA LEU A 424 -0.99 9.81 6.84
C LEU A 424 -1.34 10.61 5.57
N ALA A 425 -1.12 11.92 5.56
CA ALA A 425 -1.35 12.76 4.39
C ALA A 425 -0.34 12.51 3.26
N GLY A 426 0.92 12.26 3.61
CA GLY A 426 2.00 11.93 2.68
C GLY A 426 1.69 10.68 1.87
N GLU A 427 1.12 9.70 2.56
CA GLU A 427 0.60 8.48 1.97
C GLU A 427 -0.56 8.79 1.01
N LEU A 428 -1.58 9.53 1.47
CA LEU A 428 -2.78 9.94 0.70
C LEU A 428 -2.51 10.82 -0.52
N SER A 429 -1.27 11.26 -0.72
CA SER A 429 -0.87 12.03 -1.89
C SER A 429 -1.02 11.19 -3.18
N PRO A 430 -1.43 11.79 -4.32
CA PRO A 430 -1.50 11.11 -5.62
C PRO A 430 -0.18 10.43 -6.02
N SER A 431 0.95 10.88 -5.46
CA SER A 431 2.28 10.29 -5.65
C SER A 431 2.44 8.91 -4.96
N GLY A 432 1.72 8.65 -3.86
CA GLY A 432 1.68 7.37 -3.15
C GLY A 432 0.64 6.40 -3.74
N TYR A 433 -0.50 6.91 -4.20
CA TYR A 433 -1.58 6.10 -4.75
C TYR A 433 -1.51 5.94 -6.28
N CYS A 434 -0.45 5.30 -6.78
CA CYS A 434 -0.44 4.79 -8.17
C CYS A 434 -1.11 3.40 -8.23
N PHE A 435 -2.44 3.36 -8.14
CA PHE A 435 -3.19 2.22 -8.69
C PHE A 435 -3.12 2.26 -10.23
N PRO A 436 -3.29 1.13 -10.96
CA PRO A 436 -3.01 1.02 -12.40
C PRO A 436 -3.83 1.94 -13.32
N SER A 437 -4.78 2.71 -12.77
CA SER A 437 -5.51 3.76 -13.49
C SER A 437 -4.67 5.02 -13.72
N CYS A 438 -3.61 5.24 -12.94
CA CYS A 438 -2.66 6.35 -13.10
C CYS A 438 -1.38 5.85 -13.78
N SER A 439 -1.42 5.80 -15.12
CA SER A 439 -0.26 5.49 -15.94
C SER A 439 0.82 6.57 -15.80
N CYS A 440 1.99 6.18 -15.27
CA CYS A 440 3.30 6.49 -15.84
C CYS A 440 3.66 7.94 -16.24
N THR A 441 3.10 8.99 -15.63
CA THR A 441 3.51 10.37 -15.99
C THR A 441 4.72 10.87 -15.18
N LEU A 442 4.90 10.42 -13.93
CA LEU A 442 5.95 10.96 -13.05
C LEU A 442 7.36 10.41 -13.34
N LEU A 443 7.51 9.15 -13.75
CA LEU A 443 8.83 8.59 -14.12
C LEU A 443 9.27 8.96 -15.54
N ALA A 444 8.33 9.21 -16.46
CA ALA A 444 8.65 9.72 -17.80
C ALA A 444 8.96 11.24 -17.79
N GLY A 445 8.30 12.02 -16.92
CA GLY A 445 8.55 13.44 -16.75
C GLY A 445 9.95 13.76 -16.22
N CYS A 446 10.45 12.98 -15.24
CA CYS A 446 11.81 13.18 -14.71
C CYS A 446 12.91 12.74 -15.68
N TYR A 447 12.66 11.74 -16.55
CA TYR A 447 13.65 11.30 -17.55
C TYR A 447 13.78 12.30 -18.72
N ASN A 448 12.69 12.99 -19.08
CA ASN A 448 12.74 14.05 -20.11
C ASN A 448 13.22 15.41 -19.57
N SER A 449 12.89 15.79 -18.33
CA SER A 449 13.38 17.07 -17.76
C SER A 449 14.89 17.10 -17.49
N ILE A 450 15.55 15.95 -17.32
CA ILE A 450 17.01 15.88 -17.16
C ILE A 450 17.74 15.91 -18.52
N LYS A 451 17.06 15.62 -19.63
CA LYS A 451 17.65 15.66 -20.98
C LYS A 451 17.43 16.96 -21.75
N THR A 452 16.45 17.80 -21.36
CA THR A 452 16.14 19.06 -22.08
C THR A 452 16.49 20.34 -21.31
N GLY A 453 17.09 20.23 -20.12
CA GLY A 453 17.46 21.38 -19.28
C GLY A 453 18.78 22.09 -19.62
N TRP A 454 19.49 21.67 -20.67
CA TRP A 454 20.71 22.33 -21.16
C TRP A 454 20.59 22.60 -22.64
N HIS A 455 19.77 23.58 -23.03
CA HIS A 455 20.03 24.52 -24.12
C HIS A 455 18.82 25.46 -24.24
N HIS A 456 19.12 26.76 -24.30
CA HIS A 456 18.23 27.90 -24.52
C HIS A 456 17.46 28.49 -23.33
N ARG A 457 18.06 29.59 -22.87
CA ARG A 457 17.45 30.71 -22.14
C ARG A 457 16.85 31.68 -23.17
N VAL A 458 15.92 32.54 -22.70
CA VAL A 458 15.41 33.82 -23.24
C VAL A 458 14.06 33.77 -23.98
N ALA A 459 12.98 34.24 -23.33
CA ALA A 459 12.26 35.48 -23.68
C ALA A 459 10.90 35.59 -22.92
N SER A 460 10.77 36.66 -22.11
CA SER A 460 9.58 37.50 -21.82
C SER A 460 8.14 36.95 -21.84
N GLY A 461 7.39 37.26 -20.77
CA GLY A 461 5.96 37.65 -20.89
C GLY A 461 4.97 37.02 -19.89
N ASP A 462 4.49 37.83 -18.95
CA ASP A 462 3.20 37.78 -18.23
C ASP A 462 2.78 36.57 -17.37
N LEU A 463 2.88 36.79 -16.05
CA LEU A 463 2.52 35.88 -14.96
C LEU A 463 1.22 36.27 -14.22
N ALA A 464 0.31 37.03 -14.86
CA ALA A 464 -0.83 37.66 -14.17
C ALA A 464 -2.25 37.19 -14.59
N SER A 465 -2.42 36.36 -15.63
CA SER A 465 -3.77 36.02 -16.16
C SER A 465 -4.31 34.63 -15.76
N LEU A 466 -3.55 33.80 -15.04
CA LEU A 466 -3.91 32.40 -14.78
C LEU A 466 -4.68 32.13 -13.47
N LYS A 467 -5.07 33.16 -12.72
CA LYS A 467 -5.58 32.99 -11.34
C LYS A 467 -7.09 33.16 -11.11
N VAL A 468 -7.92 33.37 -12.15
CA VAL A 468 -9.36 33.64 -11.94
C VAL A 468 -10.32 32.74 -12.74
N SER A 469 -9.86 31.93 -13.70
CA SER A 469 -10.79 31.12 -14.52
C SER A 469 -11.20 29.75 -13.93
N TRP A 470 -10.52 29.25 -12.89
CA TRP A 470 -10.68 27.87 -12.42
C TRP A 470 -11.74 27.65 -11.33
N MET A 471 -12.27 28.71 -10.70
CA MET A 471 -13.14 28.56 -9.52
C MET A 471 -14.65 28.68 -9.78
N ASN A 472 -15.10 29.05 -10.99
CA ASN A 472 -16.53 29.27 -11.26
C ASN A 472 -17.16 28.42 -12.38
N GLN A 473 -16.41 27.59 -13.10
CA GLN A 473 -16.97 26.77 -14.20
C GLN A 473 -17.38 25.34 -13.82
N GLY A 474 -17.03 24.84 -12.63
CA GLY A 474 -17.18 23.41 -12.28
C GLY A 474 -18.51 22.98 -11.67
N ARG A 475 -19.40 23.90 -11.24
CA ARG A 475 -20.67 23.53 -10.58
C ARG A 475 -21.91 23.66 -11.47
N THR A 476 -21.88 24.50 -12.51
CA THR A 476 -23.00 24.72 -13.43
C THR A 476 -22.97 23.83 -14.67
N THR A 477 -21.80 23.35 -15.09
CA THR A 477 -21.64 22.46 -16.26
C THR A 477 -22.10 21.02 -16.01
N ILE A 478 -22.00 20.52 -14.77
CA ILE A 478 -22.39 19.15 -14.43
C ILE A 478 -23.91 18.96 -14.49
N PHE A 479 -24.69 20.01 -14.17
CA PHE A 479 -26.15 19.92 -14.16
C PHE A 479 -26.78 20.05 -15.56
N LEU A 480 -26.13 20.80 -16.48
CA LEU A 480 -26.58 20.95 -17.88
C LEU A 480 -26.11 19.81 -18.81
N ARG A 481 -25.01 19.12 -18.47
CA ARG A 481 -24.50 17.97 -19.25
C ARG A 481 -25.43 16.76 -19.30
N ARG A 482 -26.49 16.74 -18.49
CA ARG A 482 -27.46 15.63 -18.45
C ARG A 482 -28.46 15.64 -19.62
N ILE A 483 -28.45 16.69 -20.46
CA ILE A 483 -29.41 16.88 -21.55
C ILE A 483 -28.79 16.58 -22.93
N TYR A 484 -27.46 16.67 -23.10
CA TYR A 484 -26.79 16.43 -24.39
C TYR A 484 -25.56 15.54 -24.19
N MET A 485 -25.50 14.40 -24.88
CA MET A 485 -24.38 13.46 -24.79
C MET A 485 -23.58 13.46 -26.10
N ARG A 486 -22.26 13.67 -25.98
CA ARG A 486 -21.33 13.69 -27.12
C ARG A 486 -20.71 12.32 -27.32
N VAL A 487 -21.00 11.67 -28.44
CA VAL A 487 -20.51 10.33 -28.76
C VAL A 487 -19.51 10.41 -29.90
N LEU A 488 -18.28 9.93 -29.65
CA LEU A 488 -17.21 9.86 -30.64
C LEU A 488 -17.12 8.45 -31.23
N CYS A 489 -17.27 8.33 -32.53
CA CYS A 489 -17.41 7.10 -33.30
C CYS A 489 -16.16 6.84 -34.13
N CYS A 490 -15.39 5.79 -33.80
CA CYS A 490 -14.10 5.50 -34.42
C CYS A 490 -14.24 4.58 -35.64
N LEU A 491 -14.01 5.13 -36.83
CA LEU A 491 -14.08 4.39 -38.09
C LEU A 491 -12.78 3.65 -38.41
N ASP A 492 -12.90 2.45 -38.99
CA ASP A 492 -11.78 1.65 -39.51
C ASP A 492 -11.91 1.31 -41.01
N GLY A 493 -12.90 1.90 -41.69
CA GLY A 493 -13.23 1.65 -43.10
C GLY A 493 -14.19 0.47 -43.33
N THR A 494 -14.44 -0.38 -42.32
CA THR A 494 -15.33 -1.56 -42.42
C THR A 494 -16.44 -1.61 -41.38
N ASN A 495 -16.35 -0.78 -40.33
CA ASN A 495 -17.19 -0.85 -39.14
C ASN A 495 -18.34 0.18 -39.08
N ALA A 496 -18.56 0.97 -40.14
CA ALA A 496 -19.55 2.05 -40.15
C ALA A 496 -20.97 1.57 -39.84
N GLU A 497 -21.41 0.47 -40.47
CA GLU A 497 -22.73 -0.13 -40.23
C GLU A 497 -22.89 -0.65 -38.78
N GLN A 498 -21.85 -1.30 -38.25
CA GLN A 498 -21.84 -1.82 -36.88
C GLN A 498 -21.98 -0.70 -35.85
N ILE A 499 -21.28 0.42 -36.07
CA ILE A 499 -21.37 1.60 -35.20
C ILE A 499 -22.76 2.23 -35.28
N SER A 500 -23.36 2.32 -36.47
CA SER A 500 -24.71 2.85 -36.62
C SER A 500 -25.76 2.00 -35.91
N ASN A 501 -25.69 0.68 -36.03
CA ASN A 501 -26.57 -0.24 -35.29
C ASN A 501 -26.40 -0.13 -33.76
N ALA A 502 -25.17 0.11 -33.29
CA ALA A 502 -24.95 0.34 -31.88
C ALA A 502 -25.59 1.66 -31.42
N ILE A 503 -25.41 2.74 -32.18
CA ILE A 503 -25.94 4.07 -31.83
C ILE A 503 -27.47 4.08 -31.87
N SER A 504 -28.10 3.44 -32.85
CA SER A 504 -29.57 3.39 -32.96
C SER A 504 -30.23 2.75 -31.73
N SER A 505 -29.53 1.86 -31.02
CA SER A 505 -29.99 1.30 -29.73
C SER A 505 -30.03 2.31 -28.57
N PHE A 506 -29.31 3.44 -28.66
CA PHE A 506 -29.27 4.49 -27.64
C PHE A 506 -30.24 5.66 -27.89
N VAL A 507 -30.83 5.75 -29.09
CA VAL A 507 -31.50 6.97 -29.58
C VAL A 507 -32.89 7.22 -28.96
N SER A 508 -33.45 6.30 -28.17
CA SER A 508 -34.86 6.40 -27.74
C SER A 508 -35.19 7.46 -26.67
N SER A 509 -34.23 8.21 -26.10
CA SER A 509 -34.57 9.25 -25.11
C SER A 509 -33.58 10.42 -24.89
N THR A 510 -32.52 10.57 -25.68
CA THR A 510 -31.47 11.60 -25.43
C THR A 510 -31.05 12.33 -26.70
N SER A 511 -30.86 13.64 -26.63
CA SER A 511 -30.23 14.43 -27.70
C SER A 511 -28.74 14.10 -27.80
N LEU A 512 -28.36 13.37 -28.84
CA LEU A 512 -26.99 12.93 -29.11
C LEU A 512 -26.30 13.89 -30.09
N THR A 513 -25.07 14.29 -29.77
CA THR A 513 -24.16 14.92 -30.72
C THR A 513 -23.12 13.88 -31.13
N LEU A 514 -23.01 13.60 -32.42
CA LEU A 514 -22.15 12.55 -32.95
C LEU A 514 -20.91 13.15 -33.61
N GLY A 515 -19.73 12.57 -33.34
CA GLY A 515 -18.50 12.86 -34.06
C GLY A 515 -17.95 11.60 -34.70
N LEU A 516 -17.61 11.62 -35.99
CA LEU A 516 -16.98 10.50 -36.71
C LEU A 516 -15.50 10.77 -36.84
N ILE A 517 -14.67 9.91 -36.27
CA ILE A 517 -13.20 10.03 -36.36
C ILE A 517 -12.60 8.94 -37.23
N TYR A 518 -11.74 9.35 -38.16
CA TYR A 518 -10.84 8.48 -38.90
C TYR A 518 -9.41 9.02 -38.82
N THR A 519 -8.46 8.14 -38.50
CA THR A 519 -7.04 8.50 -38.39
C THR A 519 -6.24 7.87 -39.51
N ILE A 520 -5.53 8.70 -40.27
CA ILE A 520 -4.52 8.23 -41.22
C ILE A 520 -3.28 7.83 -40.42
N ASP A 521 -2.98 6.52 -40.39
CA ASP A 521 -1.84 5.99 -39.65
C ASP A 521 -0.53 6.22 -40.40
N THR A 522 0.30 7.12 -39.89
CA THR A 522 1.61 7.46 -40.46
C THR A 522 2.74 6.52 -40.00
N SER A 523 2.44 5.53 -39.15
CA SER A 523 3.43 4.58 -38.57
C SER A 523 4.04 3.57 -39.56
N PRO A 524 3.29 3.00 -40.54
CA PRO A 524 3.81 1.94 -41.39
C PRO A 524 4.94 2.37 -42.32
N HIS A 525 5.10 3.66 -42.61
CA HIS A 525 6.14 4.13 -43.52
C HIS A 525 7.56 3.94 -42.96
N GLY A 526 7.75 4.08 -41.65
CA GLY A 526 9.08 3.97 -41.02
C GLY A 526 9.52 2.55 -40.66
N GLU A 527 8.59 1.64 -40.39
CA GLU A 527 8.90 0.27 -39.93
C GLU A 527 8.93 -0.76 -41.07
N ILE A 528 8.09 -0.61 -42.10
CA ILE A 528 8.09 -1.50 -43.26
C ILE A 528 9.36 -1.29 -44.11
N GLU A 529 9.81 -0.04 -44.28
CA GLU A 529 11.08 0.28 -44.96
C GLU A 529 12.31 -0.25 -44.20
N ARG A 530 12.26 -0.30 -42.87
CA ARG A 530 13.35 -0.87 -42.04
C ARG A 530 13.37 -2.40 -42.01
N GLN A 531 12.21 -3.04 -42.13
CA GLN A 531 12.12 -4.51 -42.14
C GLN A 531 12.41 -5.13 -43.51
N ARG A 532 12.13 -4.44 -44.63
CA ARG A 532 12.36 -4.98 -45.97
C ARG A 532 13.83 -5.08 -46.37
N GLU A 533 14.70 -4.20 -45.91
CA GLU A 533 16.10 -4.19 -46.34
C GLU A 533 17.04 -4.04 -45.14
N ARG A 534 17.33 -5.17 -44.48
CA ARG A 534 18.18 -5.24 -43.28
C ARG A 534 19.67 -4.93 -43.53
N PHE A 535 20.09 -4.62 -44.76
CA PHE A 535 21.52 -4.53 -45.11
C PHE A 535 21.98 -3.35 -45.99
N LEU A 536 21.10 -2.51 -46.56
CA LEU A 536 21.51 -1.30 -47.28
C LEU A 536 20.55 -0.13 -47.00
N ARG A 537 21.07 1.11 -47.01
CA ARG A 537 20.31 2.34 -46.72
C ARG A 537 19.02 2.39 -47.57
N PRO A 538 17.84 2.66 -46.98
CA PRO A 538 16.59 2.65 -47.74
C PRO A 538 16.64 3.69 -48.87
N HIS A 539 16.15 3.30 -50.05
CA HIS A 539 15.92 4.23 -51.15
C HIS A 539 14.82 5.20 -50.70
N GLU A 540 15.16 6.47 -50.45
CA GLU A 540 14.13 7.47 -50.19
C GLU A 540 13.16 7.52 -51.37
N LEU A 541 11.89 7.21 -51.12
CA LEU A 541 10.82 7.41 -52.09
C LEU A 541 10.94 8.82 -52.70
N SER A 542 10.89 8.93 -54.02
CA SER A 542 10.96 10.24 -54.68
C SER A 542 9.86 11.15 -54.13
N ARG A 543 10.13 12.47 -54.02
CA ARG A 543 9.16 13.44 -53.46
C ARG A 543 7.79 13.32 -54.13
N SER A 544 7.78 13.17 -55.46
CA SER A 544 6.56 12.96 -56.25
C SER A 544 5.76 11.73 -55.81
N ARG A 545 6.41 10.61 -55.46
CA ARG A 545 5.72 9.39 -55.06
C ARG A 545 5.22 9.43 -53.61
N ARG A 546 5.95 10.10 -52.71
CA ARG A 546 5.48 10.40 -51.34
C ARG A 546 4.24 11.29 -51.36
N GLU A 547 4.25 12.33 -52.20
CA GLU A 547 3.10 13.21 -52.38
C GLU A 547 1.90 12.47 -52.98
N GLN A 548 2.11 11.54 -53.93
CA GLN A 548 1.04 10.70 -54.47
C GLN A 548 0.41 9.76 -53.42
N ILE A 549 1.23 9.11 -52.59
CA ILE A 549 0.74 8.23 -51.51
C ILE A 549 -0.05 9.05 -50.49
N GLN A 550 0.49 10.19 -50.06
CA GLN A 550 -0.18 11.06 -49.10
C GLN A 550 -1.53 11.59 -49.63
N ARG A 551 -1.61 11.94 -50.92
CA ARG A 551 -2.87 12.32 -51.57
C ARG A 551 -3.87 11.17 -51.59
N ALA A 552 -3.43 9.97 -51.99
CA ALA A 552 -4.30 8.79 -52.01
C ALA A 552 -4.83 8.41 -50.61
N GLU A 553 -4.01 8.54 -49.57
CA GLU A 553 -4.43 8.29 -48.18
C GLU A 553 -5.43 9.35 -47.68
N GLN A 554 -5.25 10.62 -48.07
CA GLN A 554 -6.19 11.69 -47.77
C GLN A 554 -7.53 11.50 -48.49
N ASP A 555 -7.50 11.12 -49.76
CA ASP A 555 -8.70 10.83 -50.55
C ASP A 555 -9.46 9.64 -49.94
N THR A 556 -8.75 8.55 -49.61
CA THR A 556 -9.35 7.37 -48.96
C THR A 556 -9.97 7.71 -47.60
N ALA A 557 -9.29 8.52 -46.79
CA ALA A 557 -9.82 8.95 -45.50
C ALA A 557 -11.11 9.76 -45.65
N LYS A 558 -11.18 10.60 -46.67
CA LYS A 558 -12.37 11.37 -47.00
C LYS A 558 -13.52 10.46 -47.44
N ASP A 559 -13.25 9.49 -48.32
CA ASP A 559 -14.24 8.51 -48.77
C ASP A 559 -14.82 7.70 -47.60
N ILE A 560 -13.98 7.28 -46.65
CA ILE A 560 -14.42 6.53 -45.45
C ILE A 560 -15.30 7.39 -44.54
N LEU A 561 -14.95 8.67 -44.34
CA LEU A 561 -15.76 9.61 -43.55
C LEU A 561 -17.10 9.92 -44.24
N GLU A 562 -17.10 10.09 -45.56
CA GLU A 562 -18.31 10.28 -46.36
C GLU A 562 -19.22 9.05 -46.31
N GLU A 563 -18.67 7.84 -46.39
CA GLU A 563 -19.44 6.61 -46.23
C GLU A 563 -19.99 6.48 -44.80
N GLY A 564 -19.19 6.79 -43.78
CA GLY A 564 -19.65 6.81 -42.38
C GLY A 564 -20.82 7.77 -42.14
N LEU A 565 -20.83 8.92 -42.81
CA LEU A 565 -21.95 9.86 -42.74
C LEU A 565 -23.25 9.36 -43.37
N ARG A 566 -23.19 8.46 -44.35
CA ARG A 566 -24.41 7.84 -44.91
C ARG A 566 -25.14 7.02 -43.84
N TYR A 567 -24.39 6.37 -42.96
CA TYR A 567 -24.95 5.58 -41.84
C TYR A 567 -25.32 6.44 -40.63
N LEU A 568 -24.69 7.59 -40.45
CA LEU A 568 -24.89 8.50 -39.32
C LEU A 568 -25.03 9.95 -39.80
N PRO A 569 -26.19 10.31 -40.39
CA PRO A 569 -26.40 11.64 -40.93
C PRO A 569 -26.36 12.70 -39.82
N GLY A 570 -25.60 13.78 -40.05
CA GLY A 570 -25.47 14.89 -39.11
C GLY A 570 -24.31 14.78 -38.10
N ALA A 571 -23.46 13.75 -38.19
CA ALA A 571 -22.24 13.67 -37.39
C ALA A 571 -21.16 14.67 -37.85
N GLU A 572 -20.36 15.17 -36.92
CA GLU A 572 -19.20 16.02 -37.21
C GLU A 572 -18.03 15.15 -37.70
N GLN A 573 -17.44 15.47 -38.86
CA GLN A 573 -16.29 14.73 -39.38
C GLN A 573 -14.99 15.22 -38.69
N LEU A 574 -14.24 14.29 -38.11
CA LEU A 574 -13.00 14.55 -37.39
C LEU A 574 -11.87 13.72 -38.02
N GLN A 575 -11.13 14.31 -38.94
CA GLN A 575 -9.96 13.66 -39.54
C GLN A 575 -8.71 13.94 -38.69
N ARG A 576 -7.89 12.92 -38.45
CA ARG A 576 -6.59 13.04 -37.76
C ARG A 576 -5.49 12.33 -38.54
N GLN A 577 -4.23 12.73 -38.32
CA GLN A 577 -3.04 12.11 -38.92
C GLN A 577 -2.05 11.80 -37.80
N GLY A 578 -1.59 10.55 -37.71
CA GLY A 578 -0.68 10.13 -36.64
C GLY A 578 -0.97 8.70 -36.20
N ARG A 579 -0.49 8.33 -35.01
CA ARG A 579 -0.77 7.01 -34.43
C ARG A 579 -2.24 6.93 -34.04
N ALA A 580 -3.00 6.05 -34.71
CA ALA A 580 -4.45 5.92 -34.56
C ALA A 580 -4.88 5.84 -33.09
N GLU A 581 -4.18 5.04 -32.27
CA GLU A 581 -4.52 4.86 -30.87
C GLU A 581 -4.37 6.11 -30.00
N ARG A 582 -3.42 7.00 -30.34
CA ARG A 582 -3.18 8.25 -29.60
C ARG A 582 -4.12 9.35 -30.06
N GLU A 583 -4.29 9.47 -31.38
CA GLU A 583 -5.13 10.50 -31.96
C GLU A 583 -6.61 10.33 -31.59
N ILE A 584 -7.09 9.09 -31.44
CA ILE A 584 -8.45 8.83 -30.94
C ILE A 584 -8.62 9.35 -29.51
N VAL A 585 -7.66 9.08 -28.62
CA VAL A 585 -7.71 9.53 -27.22
C VAL A 585 -7.59 11.05 -27.11
N ASN A 586 -6.69 11.65 -27.89
CA ASN A 586 -6.51 13.10 -27.94
C ASN A 586 -7.76 13.80 -28.45
N CYS A 587 -8.32 13.31 -29.55
CA CYS A 587 -9.55 13.85 -30.13
C CYS A 587 -10.73 13.72 -29.17
N ALA A 588 -10.86 12.60 -28.44
CA ALA A 588 -11.88 12.44 -27.41
C ALA A 588 -11.74 13.47 -26.27
N ALA A 589 -10.52 13.81 -25.86
CA ALA A 589 -10.27 14.81 -24.83
C ALA A 589 -10.55 16.24 -25.34
N GLU A 590 -10.06 16.58 -26.55
CA GLU A 590 -10.27 17.88 -27.20
C GLU A 590 -11.74 18.14 -27.49
N TRP A 591 -12.42 17.14 -28.04
CA TRP A 591 -13.82 17.19 -28.40
C TRP A 591 -14.73 16.94 -27.19
N GLN A 592 -14.17 16.71 -26.00
CA GLN A 592 -14.88 16.46 -24.74
C GLN A 592 -15.95 15.37 -24.87
N ALA A 593 -15.61 14.25 -25.50
CA ALA A 593 -16.50 13.12 -25.70
C ALA A 593 -16.97 12.55 -24.36
N ASP A 594 -18.27 12.24 -24.26
CA ASP A 594 -18.86 11.55 -23.11
C ASP A 594 -18.85 10.03 -23.28
N LEU A 595 -18.74 9.54 -24.52
CA LEU A 595 -18.63 8.13 -24.86
C LEU A 595 -17.79 7.96 -26.14
N ILE A 596 -16.88 6.98 -26.16
CA ILE A 596 -16.20 6.53 -27.38
C ILE A 596 -16.82 5.21 -27.83
N VAL A 597 -17.13 5.08 -29.12
CA VAL A 597 -17.59 3.83 -29.75
C VAL A 597 -16.52 3.33 -30.69
N ILE A 598 -15.99 2.13 -30.44
CA ILE A 598 -14.89 1.54 -31.23
C ILE A 598 -15.12 0.06 -31.46
N GLY A 599 -14.81 -0.42 -32.67
CA GLY A 599 -14.85 -1.85 -32.99
C GLY A 599 -13.68 -2.62 -32.39
N SER A 600 -13.91 -3.86 -31.96
CA SER A 600 -12.82 -4.84 -31.81
C SER A 600 -12.25 -5.20 -33.17
N ARG A 601 -10.99 -5.65 -33.21
CA ARG A 601 -10.25 -6.04 -34.43
C ARG A 601 -11.16 -6.66 -35.52
N SER A 602 -11.10 -6.06 -36.73
CA SER A 602 -11.89 -6.43 -37.91
C SER A 602 -11.75 -7.93 -38.27
N PRO A 603 -12.80 -8.60 -38.81
CA PRO A 603 -13.02 -10.05 -38.75
C PRO A 603 -12.06 -10.95 -39.56
N SER A 604 -11.09 -10.39 -40.27
CA SER A 604 -10.29 -11.13 -41.28
C SER A 604 -9.37 -12.23 -40.71
N TYR A 605 -9.24 -12.37 -39.40
CA TYR A 605 -8.49 -13.44 -38.74
C TYR A 605 -9.27 -13.99 -37.56
N GLY A 606 -9.84 -15.19 -37.72
CA GLY A 606 -10.64 -15.99 -36.78
C GLY A 606 -10.70 -15.53 -35.30
N VAL A 607 -11.93 -15.39 -34.80
CA VAL A 607 -12.25 -14.90 -33.46
C VAL A 607 -11.91 -15.94 -32.38
N ALA A 608 -10.66 -15.98 -31.93
CA ALA A 608 -10.31 -16.64 -30.67
C ALA A 608 -10.58 -15.66 -29.52
N ILE A 609 -11.54 -15.98 -28.64
CA ILE A 609 -11.84 -15.21 -27.45
C ILE A 609 -10.61 -15.27 -26.52
N GLY A 610 -10.01 -14.12 -26.21
CA GLY A 610 -8.80 -14.04 -25.40
C GLY A 610 -8.19 -12.62 -25.35
N PRO A 611 -7.06 -12.41 -24.65
CA PRO A 611 -6.46 -11.08 -24.45
C PRO A 611 -6.11 -10.34 -25.76
N ARG A 612 -5.94 -11.08 -26.86
CA ARG A 612 -5.61 -10.56 -28.20
C ARG A 612 -6.83 -10.27 -29.09
N SER A 613 -8.04 -10.58 -28.63
CA SER A 613 -9.29 -10.44 -29.41
C SER A 613 -9.75 -8.99 -29.64
N VAL A 614 -9.20 -8.03 -28.89
CA VAL A 614 -9.65 -6.63 -28.92
C VAL A 614 -8.95 -5.81 -30.02
N GLY A 615 -7.71 -6.16 -30.39
CA GLY A 615 -6.86 -5.35 -31.26
C GLY A 615 -6.07 -4.28 -30.48
N HIS A 616 -4.88 -3.93 -30.98
CA HIS A 616 -3.95 -3.05 -30.24
C HIS A 616 -4.49 -1.63 -30.08
N ILE A 617 -5.15 -1.08 -31.12
CA ILE A 617 -5.77 0.26 -31.08
C ILE A 617 -6.89 0.30 -30.05
N ALA A 618 -7.89 -0.58 -30.18
CA ALA A 618 -9.02 -0.60 -29.25
C ALA A 618 -8.58 -0.94 -27.82
N ARG A 619 -7.53 -1.77 -27.63
CA ARG A 619 -6.96 -2.02 -26.30
C ARG A 619 -6.34 -0.77 -25.70
N PHE A 620 -5.56 -0.02 -26.47
CA PHE A 620 -4.96 1.23 -26.02
C PHE A 620 -6.03 2.27 -25.69
N VAL A 621 -7.07 2.40 -26.52
CA VAL A 621 -8.20 3.30 -26.26
C VAL A 621 -8.94 2.89 -24.98
N LEU A 622 -9.20 1.60 -24.74
CA LEU A 622 -9.81 1.12 -23.49
C LEU A 622 -8.98 1.43 -22.25
N ASP A 623 -7.66 1.39 -22.37
CA ASP A 623 -6.75 1.62 -21.25
C ASP A 623 -6.49 3.12 -20.99
N HIS A 624 -6.74 4.00 -21.98
CA HIS A 624 -6.34 5.42 -21.96
C HIS A 624 -7.42 6.46 -22.29
N ALA A 625 -8.63 6.06 -22.66
CA ALA A 625 -9.71 7.00 -22.99
C ALA A 625 -10.08 7.90 -21.80
N PRO A 626 -10.39 9.20 -22.03
CA PRO A 626 -10.81 10.12 -20.99
C PRO A 626 -12.28 9.92 -20.54
N CYS A 627 -13.01 9.03 -21.21
CA CYS A 627 -14.42 8.74 -20.98
C CYS A 627 -14.73 7.25 -21.25
N PRO A 628 -15.93 6.75 -20.88
CA PRO A 628 -16.32 5.38 -21.15
C PRO A 628 -16.17 4.99 -22.63
N VAL A 629 -15.83 3.72 -22.86
CA VAL A 629 -15.63 3.16 -24.20
C VAL A 629 -16.60 2.00 -24.42
N LEU A 630 -17.46 2.13 -25.43
CA LEU A 630 -18.30 1.06 -25.95
C LEU A 630 -17.52 0.28 -27.02
N LEU A 631 -17.12 -0.94 -26.65
CA LEU A 631 -16.42 -1.85 -27.55
C LEU A 631 -17.43 -2.73 -28.32
N LEU A 632 -17.48 -2.59 -29.64
CA LEU A 632 -18.36 -3.39 -30.49
C LEU A 632 -17.66 -4.68 -30.90
N ARG A 633 -18.29 -5.84 -30.65
CA ARG A 633 -17.78 -7.17 -31.02
C ARG A 633 -18.80 -7.94 -31.86
N PRO A 634 -18.37 -8.61 -32.94
CA PRO A 634 -19.22 -9.59 -33.61
C PRO A 634 -19.20 -10.90 -32.81
N LEU A 635 -20.22 -11.15 -31.99
CA LEU A 635 -20.40 -12.43 -31.28
C LEU A 635 -21.79 -12.99 -31.60
N ALA A 636 -21.85 -14.26 -32.02
CA ALA A 636 -23.10 -15.01 -32.17
C ALA A 636 -23.54 -15.61 -30.82
N TYR A 637 -24.84 -15.80 -30.62
CA TYR A 637 -25.42 -16.39 -29.40
C TYR A 637 -24.88 -17.79 -29.10
N GLU A 638 -24.48 -18.52 -30.14
CA GLU A 638 -23.88 -19.87 -30.08
C GLU A 638 -22.50 -19.89 -29.40
N ASN A 639 -21.84 -18.73 -29.23
CA ASN A 639 -20.55 -18.61 -28.56
C ASN A 639 -20.66 -18.44 -27.03
N PHE A 640 -21.86 -18.65 -26.47
CA PHE A 640 -22.10 -18.59 -25.03
C PHE A 640 -22.66 -19.92 -24.48
N PRO A 641 -22.17 -20.40 -23.32
CA PRO A 641 -21.13 -19.80 -22.48
C PRO A 641 -19.74 -19.91 -23.10
N ILE A 642 -18.90 -18.90 -22.84
CA ILE A 642 -17.51 -18.87 -23.31
C ILE A 642 -16.81 -20.12 -22.72
N PRO A 643 -16.30 -21.04 -23.55
CA PRO A 643 -15.60 -22.23 -23.06
C PRO A 643 -14.38 -21.77 -22.24
N ARG A 644 -14.21 -22.36 -21.05
CA ARG A 644 -13.18 -21.99 -20.05
C ARG A 644 -11.77 -22.23 -20.54
#